data_AF-A0A6M8VXM9-F1
#
_entry.id   AF-A0A6M8VXM9-F1
#
_cell.length_a   1.000
_cell.length_b   1.000
_cell.length_c   1.000
_cell.angle_alpha   90.00
_cell.angle_beta   90.00
_cell.angle_gamma   90.00
#
_symmetry.space_group_name_H-M   'P 1'
#
loop_
_entity.id
_entity.type
_entity.pdbx_description
1 polymer ?
#
loop_
_entity_poly.entity_id
_entity_poly.type
_entity_poly.pdbx_seq_one_letter_code
_entity_poly.pdbx_strand_id
1 'polypeptide(L)'
;MSPEQARGRRVDKRSDTWAFGVILYEMLTGTSPFQGETATDSIGAVLHKDVDLGRLPPETPVSVRRVLGRCLVRDKSQRYRDIGDLRIELMRTDEDTASEPVPAGRSFGPMTMLVVLALMILVGVGGWYASSLLSPEAAEPVVSKVDLVVDDVDTAFRYSGPKISPDGSMIAYRRGGMIWLRRLDSFESRSLPGTDNVRNIFWSTDSRWIGYNTSDSIFKIAVNNGNPIRLTSEVHKLNGWTGGAWTADDRIVFAGEVGDTEGLTQISARGGKATMLLEVDPAQGSSIRDVTGVPGTNTILYIEFEVQTGYSLCAFDGTKRVILRHFTDIQVSDPAYSSSGHVLFSRFTTGESIWAIGFDLMSLEPIGEPFVVEPHAWQASVSNDGVLAFQRGNPMRDGKYAVFADDGDIRTIDDDFEMRFAPSMSPDRSRVAFSGGSMPKFDIWSHDLARGVTSRVTFAEMIVAVTGWSPDGREIAVTGGNPEIGTFGTYFYFTDGSGESRPPLDIAINGFDSAWEHAVAMDLSNPSAVYAMSMDDLSQRTEIVTLEGQSNRPTSLSPDGTLLAYASSESGDFEIYCTRFPDGAGKWQVSTKGGTRPQWSADGKRLFFESRGDTPDDDPMIQVVDVSREPAIQFGLPTRAFPDIDLGREWFVAPDGSALITTLELDDDDQSRVSISLVQNWYRAFDKQ
;
A
#
# COMPACT_ATOMS: atom_id res chain seq x y z
N MET A 1 10.16 20.56 31.73
CA MET A 1 9.22 21.68 31.51
C MET A 1 9.65 22.92 32.29
N SER A 2 9.29 24.11 31.82
CA SER A 2 9.58 25.39 32.48
C SER A 2 8.54 25.75 33.58
N PRO A 3 8.86 26.66 34.53
CA PRO A 3 7.92 27.11 35.56
C PRO A 3 6.64 27.78 35.04
N GLU A 4 6.68 28.36 33.85
CA GLU A 4 5.51 28.93 33.19
C GLU A 4 4.63 27.85 32.54
N GLN A 5 5.23 26.82 31.93
CA GLN A 5 4.52 25.62 31.46
C GLN A 5 3.85 24.89 32.64
N ALA A 6 4.58 24.71 33.75
CA ALA A 6 4.07 24.09 34.96
C ALA A 6 2.92 24.84 35.63
N ARG A 7 2.78 26.15 35.38
CA ARG A 7 1.67 26.98 35.86
C ARG A 7 0.56 27.17 34.81
N GLY A 8 0.64 26.52 33.65
CA GLY A 8 -0.33 26.69 32.55
C GLY A 8 -0.35 28.12 31.96
N ARG A 9 0.76 28.86 32.06
CA ARG A 9 0.86 30.24 31.54
C ARG A 9 1.41 30.26 30.12
N ARG A 10 1.18 31.36 29.40
CA ARG A 10 1.69 31.57 28.03
C ARG A 10 3.22 31.48 28.00
N VAL A 11 3.69 30.55 27.18
CA VAL A 11 5.10 30.19 26.93
C VAL A 11 5.66 31.11 25.83
N ASP A 12 6.94 31.45 25.94
CA ASP A 12 7.72 32.12 24.88
C ASP A 12 9.12 31.48 24.82
N LYS A 13 9.99 31.95 23.91
CA LYS A 13 11.34 31.41 23.71
C LYS A 13 12.22 31.30 24.98
N ARG A 14 11.88 31.99 26.08
CA ARG A 14 12.61 31.89 27.35
C ARG A 14 12.31 30.59 28.12
N SER A 15 11.31 29.83 27.67
CA SER A 15 11.11 28.44 28.12
C SER A 15 12.17 27.51 27.55
N ASP A 16 12.64 27.77 26.32
CA ASP A 16 13.73 26.99 25.70
C ASP A 16 15.06 27.29 26.41
N THR A 17 15.29 28.53 26.83
CA THR A 17 16.42 28.91 27.70
C THR A 17 16.43 28.12 29.01
N TRP A 18 15.26 27.89 29.61
CA TRP A 18 15.15 27.07 30.82
C TRP A 18 15.48 25.61 30.53
N ALA A 19 14.90 25.03 29.46
CA ALA A 19 15.15 23.66 29.07
C ALA A 19 16.65 23.42 28.79
N PHE A 20 17.30 24.35 28.08
CA PHE A 20 18.74 24.33 27.87
C PHE A 20 19.52 24.32 29.20
N GLY A 21 19.16 25.16 30.16
CA GLY A 21 19.79 25.18 31.48
C GLY A 21 19.63 23.87 32.25
N VAL A 22 18.48 23.20 32.14
CA VAL A 22 18.22 21.90 32.78
C VAL A 22 19.11 20.83 32.18
N ILE A 23 19.15 20.73 30.85
CA ILE A 23 19.97 19.75 30.14
C ILE A 23 21.46 19.99 30.41
N LEU A 24 21.92 21.25 30.38
CA LEU A 24 23.30 21.59 30.67
C LEU A 24 23.70 21.25 32.12
N TYR A 25 22.83 21.50 33.10
CA TYR A 25 23.07 21.09 34.48
C TYR A 25 23.17 19.57 34.60
N GLU A 26 22.28 18.83 33.95
CA GLU A 26 22.24 17.38 33.98
C GLU A 26 23.46 16.75 33.29
N MET A 27 23.91 17.30 32.16
CA MET A 27 25.14 16.87 31.49
C MET A 27 26.38 17.09 32.36
N LEU A 28 26.43 18.17 33.16
CA LEU A 28 27.58 18.50 34.00
C LEU A 28 27.57 17.77 35.35
N THR A 29 26.41 17.39 35.88
CA THR A 29 26.28 16.78 37.20
C THR A 29 25.88 15.30 37.17
N GLY A 30 25.44 14.79 36.01
CA GLY A 30 24.88 13.44 35.86
C GLY A 30 23.51 13.24 36.52
N THR A 31 22.88 14.30 37.06
CA THR A 31 21.59 14.21 37.76
C THR A 31 20.67 15.34 37.35
N SER A 32 19.37 15.05 37.18
CA SER A 32 18.38 16.07 36.84
C SER A 32 18.14 17.01 38.04
N PRO A 33 18.14 18.34 37.85
CA PRO A 33 17.97 19.29 38.95
C PRO A 33 16.59 19.18 39.64
N PHE A 34 15.57 18.71 38.90
CA PHE A 34 14.18 18.67 39.34
C PHE A 34 13.56 17.27 39.38
N GLN A 35 14.38 16.23 39.56
CA GLN A 35 13.89 14.84 39.69
C GLN A 35 12.95 14.69 40.92
N GLY A 36 11.80 14.05 40.71
CA GLY A 36 10.85 13.61 41.73
C GLY A 36 10.39 12.16 41.47
N GLU A 37 9.76 11.52 42.47
CA GLU A 37 9.32 10.11 42.38
C GLU A 37 8.14 9.92 41.42
N THR A 38 7.29 10.93 41.28
CA THR A 38 6.20 10.97 40.30
C THR A 38 6.32 12.16 39.36
N ALA A 39 5.54 12.14 38.27
CA ALA A 39 5.43 13.27 37.36
C ALA A 39 4.95 14.55 38.09
N THR A 40 4.02 14.42 39.03
CA THR A 40 3.52 15.54 39.84
C THR A 40 4.59 16.09 40.78
N ASP A 41 5.43 15.23 41.38
CA ASP A 41 6.55 15.66 42.23
C ASP A 41 7.61 16.42 41.44
N SER A 42 7.89 15.99 40.21
CA SER A 42 8.81 16.66 39.31
C SER A 42 8.29 18.05 38.88
N ILE A 43 6.98 18.18 38.64
CA ILE A 43 6.32 19.46 38.39
C ILE A 43 6.42 20.37 39.62
N GLY A 44 6.17 19.84 40.81
CA GLY A 44 6.34 20.56 42.08
C GLY A 44 7.79 21.03 42.29
N ALA A 45 8.77 20.20 41.97
CA ALA A 45 10.19 20.53 42.07
C ALA A 45 10.58 21.69 41.14
N VAL A 46 10.10 21.71 39.90
CA VAL A 46 10.30 22.85 38.97
C VAL A 46 9.81 24.17 39.59
N LEU A 47 8.70 24.13 40.33
CA LEU A 47 8.10 25.33 40.93
C LEU A 47 8.75 25.79 42.24
N HIS A 48 9.36 24.88 43.01
CA HIS A 48 9.75 25.18 44.40
C HIS A 48 11.17 24.74 44.82
N LYS A 49 11.80 23.75 44.17
CA LYS A 49 13.11 23.20 44.58
C LYS A 49 14.28 24.03 44.06
N ASP A 50 15.09 24.63 44.93
CA ASP A 50 16.25 25.41 44.46
C ASP A 50 17.33 24.54 43.81
N VAL A 51 18.00 25.10 42.80
CA VAL A 51 19.06 24.41 42.05
C VAL A 51 20.39 24.62 42.76
N ASP A 52 21.00 23.53 43.21
CA ASP A 52 22.31 23.56 43.84
C ASP A 52 23.42 23.57 42.78
N LEU A 53 23.92 24.76 42.44
CA LEU A 53 25.06 24.94 41.54
C LEU A 53 26.41 24.52 42.18
N GLY A 54 26.43 24.20 43.48
CA GLY A 54 27.60 23.66 44.18
C GLY A 54 27.94 22.24 43.74
N ARG A 55 26.99 21.51 43.14
CA ARG A 55 27.21 20.18 42.55
C ARG A 55 27.99 20.19 41.24
N LEU A 56 28.18 21.35 40.62
CA LEU A 56 28.95 21.45 39.38
C LEU A 56 30.43 21.12 39.63
N PRO A 57 31.08 20.34 38.74
CA PRO A 57 32.50 20.00 38.86
C PRO A 57 33.38 21.23 39.16
N PRO A 58 34.39 21.15 40.03
CA PRO A 58 35.22 22.30 40.40
C PRO A 58 35.85 23.01 39.19
N GLU A 59 36.21 22.26 38.16
CA GLU A 59 36.78 22.72 36.89
C GLU A 59 35.78 23.43 35.96
N THR A 60 34.49 23.49 36.32
CA THR A 60 33.46 24.13 35.48
C THR A 60 33.75 25.63 35.35
N PRO A 61 33.95 26.16 34.11
CA PRO A 61 34.26 27.57 33.89
C PRO A 61 33.23 28.52 34.51
N VAL A 62 33.69 29.70 34.92
CA VAL A 62 32.83 30.70 35.59
C VAL A 62 31.70 31.18 34.67
N SER A 63 31.99 31.30 33.36
CA SER A 63 30.99 31.62 32.33
C SER A 63 29.84 30.61 32.32
N VAL A 64 30.14 29.32 32.38
CA VAL A 64 29.15 28.22 32.40
C VAL A 64 28.32 28.27 33.70
N ARG A 65 28.95 28.49 34.85
CA ARG A 65 28.24 28.63 36.14
C ARG A 65 27.26 29.81 36.13
N ARG A 66 27.67 30.95 35.56
CA ARG A 66 26.85 32.15 35.43
C ARG A 66 25.66 31.94 34.48
N VAL A 67 25.92 31.28 33.34
CA VAL A 67 24.90 30.93 32.35
C VAL A 67 23.82 30.03 32.97
N LEU A 68 24.23 28.97 33.67
CA LEU A 68 23.30 28.07 34.37
C LEU A 68 22.47 28.80 35.42
N GLY A 69 23.12 29.62 36.25
CA GLY A 69 22.45 30.37 37.30
C GLY A 69 21.36 31.31 36.77
N ARG A 70 21.54 31.88 35.56
CA ARG A 70 20.55 32.76 34.94
C ARG A 70 19.50 32.04 34.11
N CYS A 71 19.82 30.88 33.52
CA CYS A 71 18.84 30.04 32.82
C CYS A 71 17.81 29.44 33.77
N LEU A 72 18.24 29.04 34.97
CA LEU A 72 17.42 28.34 35.96
C LEU A 72 16.74 29.28 36.98
N VAL A 73 16.63 30.57 36.66
CA VAL A 73 15.81 31.52 37.43
C VAL A 73 14.33 31.32 37.10
N ARG A 74 13.48 31.15 38.11
CA ARG A 74 12.05 30.89 37.86
C ARG A 74 11.31 32.04 37.20
N ASP A 75 11.68 33.27 37.53
CA ASP A 75 11.14 34.46 36.86
C ASP A 75 11.74 34.59 35.45
N LYS A 76 10.90 34.38 34.44
CA LYS A 76 11.30 34.49 33.03
C LYS A 76 11.73 35.90 32.62
N SER A 77 11.44 36.95 33.41
CA SER A 77 11.93 38.31 33.15
C SER A 77 13.43 38.46 33.42
N GLN A 78 13.98 37.61 34.29
CA GLN A 78 15.38 37.60 34.72
C GLN A 78 16.27 36.65 33.92
N ARG A 79 15.67 35.73 33.16
CA ARG A 79 16.37 34.83 32.23
C ARG A 79 16.91 35.60 31.01
N TYR A 80 17.83 34.97 30.28
CA TYR A 80 18.24 35.46 28.97
C TYR A 80 17.03 35.63 28.05
N ARG A 81 17.05 36.69 27.24
CA ARG A 81 15.95 37.02 26.33
C ARG A 81 16.00 36.14 25.09
N ASP A 82 17.20 35.82 24.62
CA ASP A 82 17.46 34.99 23.45
C ASP A 82 18.58 33.98 23.70
N ILE A 83 18.57 32.85 23.01
CA ILE A 83 19.65 31.85 23.08
C ILE A 83 20.97 32.41 22.49
N GLY A 84 20.88 33.41 21.62
CA GLY A 84 22.04 34.17 21.13
C GLY A 84 22.80 34.89 22.26
N ASP A 85 22.10 35.43 23.26
CA ASP A 85 22.73 36.10 24.42
C ASP A 85 23.55 35.08 25.24
N LEU A 86 23.04 33.85 25.34
CA LEU A 86 23.69 32.71 25.99
C LEU A 86 24.98 32.30 25.28
N ARG A 87 24.93 32.20 23.94
CA ARG A 87 26.09 31.85 23.12
C ARG A 87 27.23 32.85 23.31
N ILE A 88 26.90 34.15 23.35
CA ILE A 88 27.90 35.21 23.57
C ILE A 88 28.55 35.06 24.95
N GLU A 89 27.76 34.77 26.00
CA GLU A 89 28.28 34.58 27.36
C GLU A 89 29.14 33.31 27.47
N LEU A 90 28.75 32.21 26.82
CA LEU A 90 29.53 30.96 26.79
C LEU A 90 30.84 31.10 26.02
N MET A 91 30.90 32.01 25.05
CA MET A 91 32.10 32.30 24.26
C MET A 91 33.03 33.33 24.93
N ARG A 92 32.67 33.91 26.08
CA ARG A 92 33.63 34.72 26.88
C ARG A 92 34.69 33.79 27.47
N THR A 93 35.92 33.93 27.00
CA THR A 93 37.11 33.35 27.63
C THR A 93 37.33 33.97 29.01
N ASP A 94 37.81 33.15 29.96
CA ASP A 94 38.09 33.58 31.34
C ASP A 94 39.17 34.69 31.44
N GLU A 95 39.80 35.07 30.33
CA GLU A 95 40.75 36.20 30.24
C GLU A 95 40.13 37.56 30.58
N ASP A 96 38.81 37.67 30.50
CA ASP A 96 38.11 38.95 30.57
C ASP A 96 37.53 39.25 31.98
N THR A 97 37.90 38.43 32.97
CA THR A 97 37.62 38.61 34.41
C THR A 97 38.79 38.16 35.29
N ALA A 98 39.96 38.78 35.13
CA ALA A 98 41.00 38.76 36.17
C ALA A 98 41.87 40.03 36.08
N SER A 99 41.47 41.07 36.81
CA SER A 99 42.35 42.17 37.17
C SER A 99 42.50 42.21 38.69
N GLU A 100 43.21 41.22 39.25
CA GLU A 100 43.94 41.37 40.51
C GLU A 100 45.25 40.57 40.46
N PRO A 101 46.33 41.07 41.08
CA PRO A 101 47.69 40.64 40.78
C PRO A 101 48.09 39.37 41.56
N VAL A 102 48.62 38.37 40.85
CA VAL A 102 49.21 37.16 41.46
C VAL A 102 50.69 37.42 41.80
N PRO A 103 51.17 37.12 43.01
CA PRO A 103 52.58 37.24 43.36
C PRO A 103 53.41 36.08 42.75
N ALA A 104 54.65 36.38 42.38
CA ALA A 104 55.58 35.49 41.70
C ALA A 104 55.82 34.16 42.46
N GLY A 105 55.52 33.03 41.80
CA GLY A 105 55.77 31.67 42.27
C GLY A 105 57.02 31.03 41.65
N ARG A 106 57.81 30.38 42.51
CA ARG A 106 59.13 29.77 42.25
C ARG A 106 59.09 28.60 41.24
N SER A 107 60.16 28.45 40.47
CA SER A 107 60.36 27.36 39.52
C SER A 107 60.63 26.00 40.20
N PHE A 108 59.95 24.95 39.77
CA PHE A 108 60.24 23.55 40.13
C PHE A 108 61.01 22.86 39.00
N GLY A 109 62.00 22.03 39.37
CA GLY A 109 62.94 21.39 38.44
C GLY A 109 62.34 20.23 37.61
N PRO A 110 63.05 19.78 36.57
CA PRO A 110 62.54 18.88 35.52
C PRO A 110 62.08 17.49 36.01
N MET A 111 62.51 17.07 37.21
CA MET A 111 62.20 15.74 37.75
C MET A 111 60.78 15.63 38.32
N THR A 112 60.20 16.73 38.83
CA THR A 112 58.81 16.72 39.32
C THR A 112 57.80 16.69 38.17
N MET A 113 58.17 17.19 37.00
CA MET A 113 57.30 17.21 35.81
C MET A 113 57.08 15.80 35.22
N LEU A 114 58.11 14.93 35.28
CA LEU A 114 58.01 13.54 34.81
C LEU A 114 57.12 12.66 35.70
N VAL A 115 57.14 12.89 37.02
CA VAL A 115 56.29 12.15 37.96
C VAL A 115 54.82 12.53 37.81
N VAL A 116 54.53 13.82 37.61
CA VAL A 116 53.16 14.30 37.34
C VAL A 116 52.62 13.73 36.03
N LEU A 117 53.46 13.64 34.99
CA LEU A 117 53.06 13.09 33.70
C LEU A 117 52.73 11.59 33.79
N ALA A 118 53.54 10.81 34.52
CA ALA A 118 53.30 9.38 34.72
C ALA A 118 52.01 9.11 35.53
N LEU A 119 51.73 9.94 36.54
CA LEU A 119 50.49 9.86 37.32
C LEU A 119 49.25 10.23 36.49
N MET A 120 49.34 11.22 35.60
CA MET A 120 48.23 11.56 34.70
C MET A 120 47.92 10.45 33.70
N ILE A 121 48.94 9.75 33.19
CA ILE A 121 48.73 8.60 32.29
C ILE A 121 48.06 7.44 33.04
N LEU A 122 48.50 7.15 34.27
CA LEU A 122 47.88 6.11 35.10
C LEU A 122 46.42 6.42 35.46
N VAL A 123 46.11 7.68 35.76
CA VAL A 123 44.72 8.11 36.03
C VAL A 123 43.88 8.11 34.75
N GLY A 124 44.44 8.49 33.60
CA GLY A 124 43.75 8.44 32.31
C GLY A 124 43.40 7.02 31.88
N VAL A 125 44.35 6.08 32.03
CA VAL A 125 44.13 4.66 31.72
C VAL A 125 43.17 4.03 32.73
N GLY A 126 43.30 4.36 34.02
CA GLY A 126 42.39 3.89 35.05
C GLY A 126 40.95 4.41 34.87
N GLY A 127 40.80 5.67 34.47
CA GLY A 127 39.50 6.29 34.17
C GLY A 127 38.83 5.68 32.93
N TRP A 128 39.61 5.42 31.88
CA TRP A 128 39.12 4.73 30.68
C TRP A 128 38.72 3.28 30.93
N TYR A 129 39.48 2.57 31.77
CA TYR A 129 39.17 1.19 32.15
C TYR A 129 37.97 1.10 33.12
N ALA A 130 37.81 2.07 34.02
CA ALA A 130 36.66 2.13 34.91
C ALA A 130 35.39 2.54 34.15
N SER A 131 35.46 3.45 33.17
CA SER A 131 34.29 3.83 32.38
C SER A 131 33.82 2.72 31.45
N SER A 132 34.73 1.88 30.93
CA SER A 132 34.35 0.71 30.12
C SER A 132 33.71 -0.43 30.92
N LEU A 133 34.02 -0.55 32.22
CA LEU A 133 33.40 -1.53 33.13
C LEU A 133 32.09 -1.03 33.78
N LEU A 134 31.87 0.28 33.82
CA LEU A 134 30.72 0.92 34.48
C LEU A 134 29.73 1.57 33.50
N SER A 135 29.98 1.51 32.20
CA SER A 135 28.98 1.91 31.20
C SER A 135 27.82 0.93 31.31
N PRO A 136 26.62 1.36 31.77
CA PRO A 136 25.47 0.47 31.76
C PRO A 136 25.30 0.02 30.32
N GLU A 137 25.30 -1.30 30.11
CA GLU A 137 25.01 -1.91 28.83
C GLU A 137 23.72 -1.25 28.32
N ALA A 138 23.84 -0.42 27.28
CA ALA A 138 22.71 0.30 26.74
C ALA A 138 21.66 -0.76 26.46
N ALA A 139 20.51 -0.69 27.16
CA ALA A 139 19.47 -1.70 27.05
C ALA A 139 19.23 -1.98 25.57
N GLU A 140 19.46 -3.22 25.13
CA GLU A 140 19.30 -3.57 23.72
C GLU A 140 17.90 -3.11 23.30
N PRO A 141 17.76 -2.24 22.27
CA PRO A 141 16.46 -1.77 21.84
C PRO A 141 15.61 -2.99 21.44
N VAL A 142 14.57 -3.26 22.22
CA VAL A 142 13.68 -4.40 22.03
C VAL A 142 12.86 -4.18 20.77
N VAL A 143 12.68 -5.24 19.98
CA VAL A 143 11.72 -5.23 18.87
C VAL A 143 10.32 -5.05 19.46
N SER A 144 9.68 -3.93 19.14
CA SER A 144 8.33 -3.61 19.58
C SER A 144 7.37 -3.77 18.41
N LYS A 145 6.32 -4.56 18.59
CA LYS A 145 5.25 -4.75 17.60
C LYS A 145 3.93 -4.29 18.19
N VAL A 146 3.20 -3.51 17.42
CA VAL A 146 1.87 -3.01 17.75
C VAL A 146 0.96 -3.22 16.55
N ASP A 147 -0.16 -3.92 16.75
CA ASP A 147 -1.18 -4.05 15.72
C ASP A 147 -2.19 -2.91 15.88
N LEU A 148 -2.30 -2.08 14.84
CA LEU A 148 -3.37 -1.10 14.72
C LEU A 148 -4.54 -1.78 14.03
N VAL A 149 -5.57 -2.08 14.81
CA VAL A 149 -6.87 -2.42 14.24
C VAL A 149 -7.41 -1.16 13.59
N VAL A 150 -7.64 -1.25 12.28
CA VAL A 150 -8.22 -0.20 11.46
C VAL A 150 -9.40 -0.84 10.75
N ASP A 151 -10.61 -0.37 11.07
CA ASP A 151 -11.83 -0.89 10.44
C ASP A 151 -11.88 -0.46 8.96
N ASP A 152 -12.38 -1.34 8.11
CA ASP A 152 -12.70 -1.12 6.69
C ASP A 152 -11.56 -0.54 5.83
N VAL A 153 -10.35 -1.12 5.94
CA VAL A 153 -9.30 -0.83 4.95
C VAL A 153 -9.74 -1.37 3.59
N ASP A 154 -9.60 -0.59 2.52
CA ASP A 154 -9.97 -1.05 1.19
C ASP A 154 -9.02 -2.16 0.71
N THR A 155 -9.46 -3.42 0.82
CA THR A 155 -8.67 -4.60 0.43
C THR A 155 -8.81 -4.98 -1.05
N ALA A 156 -9.72 -4.32 -1.77
CA ALA A 156 -10.03 -4.61 -3.16
C ALA A 156 -8.84 -4.37 -4.10
N PHE A 157 -7.88 -3.53 -3.71
CA PHE A 157 -6.69 -3.20 -4.50
C PHE A 157 -5.46 -3.83 -3.86
N ARG A 158 -4.97 -4.91 -4.49
CA ARG A 158 -3.79 -5.70 -4.08
C ARG A 158 -2.49 -4.88 -3.91
N TYR A 159 -2.47 -3.59 -4.23
CA TYR A 159 -1.26 -2.76 -4.36
C TYR A 159 -1.31 -1.42 -3.59
N SER A 160 -2.35 -1.18 -2.79
CA SER A 160 -2.55 0.09 -2.06
C SER A 160 -2.54 -0.12 -0.55
N GLY A 161 -1.40 -0.57 -0.02
CA GLY A 161 -1.23 -0.79 1.42
C GLY A 161 -0.96 0.47 2.23
N PRO A 162 -0.87 0.35 3.56
CA PRO A 162 -0.55 1.45 4.44
C PRO A 162 0.81 2.06 4.09
N LYS A 163 0.88 3.40 4.09
CA LYS A 163 2.13 4.15 3.87
C LYS A 163 2.44 4.99 5.10
N ILE A 164 3.54 4.67 5.79
CA ILE A 164 4.04 5.46 6.92
C ILE A 164 4.78 6.70 6.42
N SER A 165 4.61 7.83 7.10
CA SER A 165 5.32 9.06 6.77
C SER A 165 6.83 8.90 7.00
N PRO A 166 7.69 9.58 6.23
CA PRO A 166 9.13 9.50 6.42
C PRO A 166 9.60 9.87 7.84
N ASP A 167 8.88 10.75 8.54
CA ASP A 167 9.16 11.09 9.94
C ASP A 167 8.59 10.10 10.98
N GLY A 168 7.94 9.02 10.53
CA GLY A 168 7.39 7.97 11.39
C GLY A 168 6.17 8.41 12.21
N SER A 169 5.62 9.61 12.01
CA SER A 169 4.57 10.17 12.89
C SER A 169 3.14 9.86 12.45
N MET A 170 2.94 9.49 11.18
CA MET A 170 1.62 9.34 10.57
C MET A 170 1.57 8.13 9.64
N ILE A 171 0.39 7.54 9.53
CA ILE A 171 0.10 6.49 8.56
C ILE A 171 -1.05 6.93 7.67
N ALA A 172 -0.86 6.79 6.36
CA ALA A 172 -1.86 7.00 5.34
C ALA A 172 -2.33 5.66 4.79
N TYR A 173 -3.64 5.49 4.63
CA TYR A 173 -4.24 4.28 4.08
C TYR A 173 -5.52 4.62 3.33
N ARG A 174 -6.02 3.69 2.53
CA ARG A 174 -7.21 3.87 1.71
C ARG A 174 -8.43 3.23 2.38
N ARG A 175 -9.55 3.96 2.40
CA ARG A 175 -10.87 3.48 2.84
C ARG A 175 -11.96 4.22 2.08
N GLY A 176 -12.90 3.48 1.49
CA GLY A 176 -13.98 4.04 0.68
C GLY A 176 -13.49 4.79 -0.57
N GLY A 177 -12.33 4.38 -1.11
CA GLY A 177 -11.67 5.07 -2.22
C GLY A 177 -10.97 6.38 -1.87
N MET A 178 -11.00 6.80 -0.60
CA MET A 178 -10.38 8.04 -0.10
C MET A 178 -9.12 7.79 0.71
N ILE A 179 -8.30 8.84 0.87
CA ILE A 179 -7.14 8.82 1.76
C ILE A 179 -7.59 9.12 3.18
N TRP A 180 -7.24 8.21 4.08
CA TRP A 180 -7.37 8.37 5.52
C TRP A 180 -6.01 8.50 6.17
N LEU A 181 -5.95 9.35 7.19
CA LEU A 181 -4.76 9.61 7.97
C LEU A 181 -4.98 9.34 9.43
N ARG A 182 -4.02 8.65 10.04
CA ARG A 182 -3.94 8.45 11.48
C ARG A 182 -2.57 8.88 11.99
N ARG A 183 -2.54 9.71 13.04
CA ARG A 183 -1.30 10.02 13.75
C ARG A 183 -0.97 8.86 14.69
N LEU A 184 0.29 8.49 14.82
CA LEU A 184 0.67 7.36 15.70
C LEU A 184 0.52 7.69 17.20
N ASP A 185 0.46 8.96 17.56
CA ASP A 185 0.17 9.43 18.91
C ASP A 185 -1.34 9.64 19.18
N SER A 186 -2.21 9.23 18.24
CA SER A 186 -3.67 9.38 18.31
C SER A 186 -4.40 8.09 17.94
N PHE A 187 -5.57 7.90 18.52
CA PHE A 187 -6.48 6.80 18.16
C PHE A 187 -7.46 7.19 17.04
N GLU A 188 -7.57 8.48 16.72
CA GLU A 188 -8.51 8.96 15.72
C GLU A 188 -7.88 8.99 14.32
N SER A 189 -8.62 8.44 13.36
CA SER A 189 -8.36 8.60 11.93
C SER A 189 -9.25 9.71 11.36
N ARG A 190 -8.74 10.43 10.36
CA ARG A 190 -9.51 11.43 9.61
C ARG A 190 -9.33 11.24 8.11
N SER A 191 -10.39 11.48 7.35
CA SER A 191 -10.31 11.52 5.89
C SER A 191 -9.64 12.81 5.39
N LEU A 192 -9.09 12.74 4.18
CA LEU A 192 -8.65 13.90 3.40
C LEU A 192 -9.68 14.22 2.32
N PRO A 193 -10.51 15.27 2.48
CA PRO A 193 -11.58 15.58 1.53
C PRO A 193 -11.08 15.85 0.11
N GLY A 194 -11.87 15.43 -0.88
CA GLY A 194 -11.57 15.59 -2.31
C GLY A 194 -10.60 14.56 -2.89
N THR A 195 -10.20 13.56 -2.10
CA THR A 195 -9.35 12.46 -2.56
C THR A 195 -10.19 11.28 -3.06
N ASP A 196 -10.99 11.49 -4.10
CA ASP A 196 -11.83 10.43 -4.66
C ASP A 196 -11.04 9.51 -5.60
N ASN A 197 -11.44 8.22 -5.67
CA ASN A 197 -10.88 7.23 -6.60
C ASN A 197 -9.35 7.07 -6.52
N VAL A 198 -8.78 7.19 -5.33
CA VAL A 198 -7.34 7.00 -5.12
C VAL A 198 -6.94 5.57 -5.43
N ARG A 199 -5.82 5.41 -6.14
CA ARG A 199 -5.21 4.11 -6.44
C ARG A 199 -4.01 3.84 -5.56
N ASN A 200 -3.01 4.71 -5.57
CA ASN A 200 -1.82 4.57 -4.73
C ASN A 200 -1.50 5.87 -3.98
N ILE A 201 -0.78 5.71 -2.87
CA ILE A 201 -0.40 6.77 -1.95
C ILE A 201 1.13 6.76 -1.82
N PHE A 202 1.75 7.94 -1.78
CA PHE A 202 3.18 8.10 -1.47
C PHE A 202 3.44 9.42 -0.76
N TRP A 203 4.47 9.47 0.07
CA TRP A 203 4.77 10.64 0.89
C TRP A 203 5.81 11.55 0.25
N SER A 204 5.70 12.85 0.50
CA SER A 204 6.84 13.76 0.31
C SER A 204 7.93 13.47 1.33
N THR A 205 9.17 13.74 0.94
CA THR A 205 10.37 13.49 1.78
C THR A 205 10.34 14.21 3.13
N ASP A 206 9.57 15.29 3.25
CA ASP A 206 9.41 16.10 4.45
C ASP A 206 8.14 15.82 5.26
N SER A 207 7.38 14.78 4.90
CA SER A 207 6.13 14.37 5.57
C SER A 207 4.99 15.41 5.55
N ARG A 208 5.10 16.49 4.76
CA ARG A 208 4.09 17.56 4.70
C ARG A 208 3.03 17.37 3.61
N TRP A 209 3.34 16.56 2.60
CA TRP A 209 2.48 16.31 1.45
C TRP A 209 2.33 14.83 1.21
N ILE A 210 1.17 14.48 0.66
CA ILE A 210 0.88 13.15 0.12
C ILE A 210 0.68 13.32 -1.37
N GLY A 211 1.46 12.58 -2.15
CA GLY A 211 1.20 12.34 -3.56
C GLY A 211 0.29 11.13 -3.71
N TYR A 212 -0.58 11.17 -4.71
CA TYR A 212 -1.45 10.05 -5.03
C TYR A 212 -1.83 10.10 -6.50
N ASN A 213 -2.32 8.98 -7.03
CA ASN A 213 -2.81 8.91 -8.39
C ASN A 213 -4.24 8.36 -8.47
N THR A 214 -4.93 8.81 -9.51
CA THR A 214 -6.19 8.24 -10.01
C THR A 214 -5.89 7.38 -11.24
N SER A 215 -6.90 6.97 -12.00
CA SER A 215 -6.72 6.23 -13.26
C SER A 215 -6.03 7.03 -14.36
N ASP A 216 -6.03 8.36 -14.27
CA ASP A 216 -5.73 9.26 -15.40
C ASP A 216 -4.79 10.42 -15.03
N SER A 217 -4.54 10.63 -13.73
CA SER A 217 -3.87 11.84 -13.22
C SER A 217 -3.10 11.59 -11.93
N ILE A 218 -2.13 12.46 -11.67
CA ILE A 218 -1.37 12.51 -10.41
C ILE A 218 -1.70 13.80 -9.68
N PHE A 219 -1.87 13.67 -8.39
CA PHE A 219 -2.22 14.74 -7.47
C PHE A 219 -1.25 14.80 -6.31
N LYS A 220 -1.25 15.94 -5.64
CA LYS A 220 -0.75 16.06 -4.27
C LYS A 220 -1.75 16.77 -3.37
N ILE A 221 -1.69 16.48 -2.08
CA ILE A 221 -2.51 17.12 -1.06
C ILE A 221 -1.68 17.39 0.18
N ALA A 222 -1.90 18.54 0.82
CA ALA A 222 -1.23 18.85 2.09
C ALA A 222 -1.91 18.09 3.23
N VAL A 223 -1.10 17.53 4.13
CA VAL A 223 -1.58 16.69 5.22
C VAL A 223 -2.56 17.44 6.14
N ASN A 224 -2.30 18.71 6.45
CA ASN A 224 -3.06 19.51 7.42
C ASN A 224 -4.28 20.25 6.80
N ASN A 225 -5.10 19.58 6.00
CA ASN A 225 -6.26 20.13 5.26
C ASN A 225 -5.90 21.06 4.08
N GLY A 226 -5.15 20.55 3.11
CA GLY A 226 -5.07 21.16 1.78
C GLY A 226 -6.18 20.66 0.85
N ASN A 227 -6.49 21.43 -0.20
CA ASN A 227 -7.23 20.89 -1.34
C ASN A 227 -6.27 20.07 -2.22
N PRO A 228 -6.76 18.99 -2.87
CA PRO A 228 -6.02 18.32 -3.93
C PRO A 228 -5.52 19.26 -5.01
N ILE A 229 -4.27 19.07 -5.43
CA ILE A 229 -3.64 19.80 -6.53
C ILE A 229 -3.28 18.78 -7.61
N ARG A 230 -3.95 18.85 -8.75
CA ARG A 230 -3.56 18.08 -9.95
C ARG A 230 -2.22 18.59 -10.46
N LEU A 231 -1.30 17.67 -10.72
CA LEU A 231 0.05 17.99 -11.17
C LEU A 231 0.20 17.90 -12.68
N THR A 232 -0.47 16.92 -13.29
CA THR A 232 -0.39 16.67 -14.73
C THR A 232 -1.26 17.67 -15.52
N SER A 233 -0.73 18.18 -16.62
CA SER A 233 -1.48 19.00 -17.59
C SER A 233 -2.25 18.17 -18.61
N GLU A 234 -1.95 16.88 -18.72
CA GLU A 234 -2.50 15.94 -19.69
C GLU A 234 -3.02 14.68 -18.98
N VAL A 235 -3.89 13.91 -19.66
CA VAL A 235 -4.32 12.59 -19.19
C VAL A 235 -3.20 11.61 -19.47
N HIS A 236 -2.72 10.95 -18.41
CA HIS A 236 -1.74 9.88 -18.55
C HIS A 236 -2.46 8.55 -18.34
N LYS A 237 -2.19 7.56 -19.21
CA LYS A 237 -2.61 6.18 -18.92
C LYS A 237 -1.78 5.70 -17.74
N LEU A 238 -2.35 5.76 -16.56
CA LEU A 238 -1.78 5.21 -15.34
C LEU A 238 -2.42 3.85 -15.14
N ASN A 239 -1.62 2.80 -15.31
CA ASN A 239 -2.06 1.46 -14.97
C ASN A 239 -2.31 1.39 -13.43
N GLY A 240 -3.14 0.46 -12.96
CA GLY A 240 -3.50 0.34 -11.54
C GLY A 240 -2.34 -0.03 -10.60
N TRP A 241 -1.15 -0.23 -11.15
CA TRP A 241 0.06 -0.78 -10.52
C TRP A 241 1.10 0.32 -10.24
N THR A 242 0.66 1.58 -10.30
CA THR A 242 1.51 2.76 -10.28
C THR A 242 1.79 3.27 -8.87
N GLY A 243 2.95 2.94 -8.32
CA GLY A 243 3.50 3.69 -7.19
C GLY A 243 3.95 5.12 -7.58
N GLY A 244 4.50 5.86 -6.62
CA GLY A 244 5.12 7.16 -6.86
C GLY A 244 6.29 7.42 -5.92
N ALA A 245 7.33 8.05 -6.45
CA ALA A 245 8.54 8.42 -5.74
C ALA A 245 8.65 9.94 -5.68
N TRP A 246 8.70 10.52 -4.47
CA TRP A 246 9.05 11.92 -4.29
C TRP A 246 10.55 12.04 -4.06
N THR A 247 11.25 12.71 -4.97
CA THR A 247 12.71 12.83 -4.94
C THR A 247 13.17 14.02 -4.09
N ALA A 248 14.45 14.01 -3.69
CA ALA A 248 15.05 15.09 -2.90
C ALA A 248 15.04 16.46 -3.61
N ASP A 249 15.03 16.47 -4.94
CA ASP A 249 14.94 17.67 -5.78
C ASP A 249 13.51 18.09 -6.15
N ASP A 250 12.52 17.64 -5.39
CA ASP A 250 11.10 18.04 -5.50
C ASP A 250 10.47 17.66 -6.85
N ARG A 251 10.87 16.50 -7.39
CA ARG A 251 10.18 15.83 -8.50
C ARG A 251 9.36 14.67 -7.98
N ILE A 252 8.36 14.29 -8.76
CA ILE A 252 7.58 13.07 -8.57
C ILE A 252 7.84 12.17 -9.76
N VAL A 253 8.26 10.94 -9.48
CA VAL A 253 8.54 9.92 -10.49
C VAL A 253 7.58 8.75 -10.32
N PHE A 254 7.04 8.24 -11.42
CA PHE A 254 5.98 7.23 -11.43
C PHE A 254 6.07 6.41 -12.72
N ALA A 255 5.42 5.25 -12.78
CA ALA A 255 5.29 4.51 -14.04
C ALA A 255 4.16 5.09 -14.89
N GLY A 256 4.42 5.40 -16.16
CA GLY A 256 3.41 5.97 -17.05
C GLY A 256 3.93 6.23 -18.46
N GLU A 257 3.02 6.68 -19.31
CA GLU A 257 3.28 6.95 -20.73
C GLU A 257 3.54 8.45 -20.99
N VAL A 258 4.45 8.73 -21.92
CA VAL A 258 4.67 10.06 -22.53
C VAL A 258 4.77 9.90 -24.05
N GLY A 259 3.76 10.36 -24.77
CA GLY A 259 3.63 10.05 -26.20
C GLY A 259 3.30 8.57 -26.39
N ASP A 260 4.05 7.89 -27.26
CA ASP A 260 3.89 6.45 -27.54
C ASP A 260 4.89 5.58 -26.74
N THR A 261 5.53 6.16 -25.71
CA THR A 261 6.59 5.51 -24.94
C THR A 261 6.15 5.30 -23.49
N GLU A 262 6.37 4.10 -22.97
CA GLU A 262 6.09 3.73 -21.57
C GLU A 262 7.39 3.66 -20.75
N GLY A 263 7.30 3.94 -19.45
CA GLY A 263 8.42 3.73 -18.52
C GLY A 263 8.32 4.57 -17.25
N LEU A 264 9.46 4.94 -16.67
CA LEU A 264 9.50 5.89 -15.56
C LEU A 264 9.31 7.29 -16.13
N THR A 265 8.21 7.92 -15.74
CA THR A 265 7.87 9.29 -16.07
C THR A 265 8.11 10.19 -14.86
N GLN A 266 8.56 11.42 -15.09
CA GLN A 266 8.79 12.41 -14.05
C GLN A 266 7.99 13.69 -14.29
N ILE A 267 7.65 14.36 -13.19
CA ILE A 267 7.03 15.68 -13.19
C ILE A 267 7.55 16.50 -12.01
N SER A 268 7.57 17.83 -12.13
CA SER A 268 7.82 18.68 -10.96
C SER A 268 6.68 18.53 -9.96
N ALA A 269 6.98 18.49 -8.66
CA ALA A 269 5.95 18.53 -7.63
C ALA A 269 5.13 19.84 -7.65
N ARG A 270 5.57 20.87 -8.39
CA ARG A 270 4.80 22.10 -8.64
C ARG A 270 3.79 21.96 -9.79
N GLY A 271 3.77 20.81 -10.45
CA GLY A 271 3.00 20.55 -11.66
C GLY A 271 3.73 20.97 -12.93
N GLY A 272 3.16 20.62 -14.08
CA GLY A 272 3.69 21.00 -15.40
C GLY A 272 3.62 19.86 -16.40
N LYS A 273 4.49 19.93 -17.42
CA LYS A 273 4.60 18.88 -18.43
C LYS A 273 5.42 17.72 -17.88
N ALA A 274 4.88 16.50 -17.96
CA ALA A 274 5.60 15.29 -17.63
C ALA A 274 6.62 14.93 -18.72
N THR A 275 7.73 14.32 -18.34
CA THR A 275 8.78 13.87 -19.26
C THR A 275 9.23 12.46 -18.94
N MET A 276 9.66 11.73 -19.97
CA MET A 276 10.21 10.40 -19.80
C MET A 276 11.58 10.47 -19.13
N LEU A 277 11.82 9.60 -18.14
CA LEU A 277 13.06 9.49 -17.39
C LEU A 277 13.80 8.18 -17.72
N LEU A 278 13.06 7.08 -17.88
CA LEU A 278 13.58 5.78 -18.30
C LEU A 278 12.53 5.10 -19.17
N GLU A 279 12.91 4.70 -20.39
CA GLU A 279 12.04 4.00 -21.32
C GLU A 279 12.09 2.49 -21.08
N VAL A 280 10.95 1.82 -21.21
CA VAL A 280 10.86 0.36 -21.37
C VAL A 280 10.26 0.05 -22.73
N ASP A 281 10.65 -1.08 -23.31
CA ASP A 281 10.13 -1.53 -24.60
C ASP A 281 8.84 -2.35 -24.39
N PRO A 282 7.64 -1.79 -24.66
CA PRO A 282 6.38 -2.51 -24.45
C PRO A 282 6.24 -3.69 -25.41
N ALA A 283 6.95 -3.67 -26.56
CA ALA A 283 6.91 -4.75 -27.55
C ALA A 283 7.54 -6.05 -27.02
N GLN A 284 8.35 -5.96 -25.95
CA GLN A 284 8.89 -7.13 -25.24
C GLN A 284 7.97 -7.61 -24.11
N GLY A 285 6.82 -6.95 -23.89
CA GLY A 285 5.91 -7.28 -22.78
C GLY A 285 6.42 -6.81 -21.41
N SER A 286 7.33 -5.84 -21.39
CA SER A 286 7.94 -5.29 -20.18
C SER A 286 7.13 -4.10 -19.64
N SER A 287 6.92 -4.05 -18.32
CA SER A 287 6.19 -2.97 -17.63
C SER A 287 6.84 -2.62 -16.30
N ILE A 288 6.71 -1.37 -15.87
CA ILE A 288 7.17 -0.90 -14.55
C ILE A 288 6.00 -0.78 -13.59
N ARG A 289 6.21 -1.23 -12.35
CA ARG A 289 5.22 -1.29 -11.25
C ARG A 289 5.84 -0.84 -9.93
N ASP A 290 4.98 -0.46 -8.98
CA ASP A 290 5.33 -0.24 -7.56
C ASP A 290 6.53 0.70 -7.34
N VAL A 291 6.53 1.84 -8.04
CA VAL A 291 7.58 2.85 -7.94
C VAL A 291 7.61 3.47 -6.55
N THR A 292 8.78 3.51 -5.91
CA THR A 292 9.00 4.19 -4.62
C THR A 292 10.30 4.99 -4.63
N GLY A 293 10.38 6.00 -3.77
CA GLY A 293 11.58 6.81 -3.59
C GLY A 293 12.40 6.34 -2.40
N VAL A 294 13.73 6.44 -2.51
CA VAL A 294 14.61 6.37 -1.35
C VAL A 294 14.58 7.73 -0.64
N PRO A 295 14.15 7.81 0.63
CA PRO A 295 13.99 9.09 1.31
C PRO A 295 15.28 9.92 1.35
N GLY A 296 15.15 11.20 1.01
CA GLY A 296 16.26 12.15 1.03
C GLY A 296 17.25 12.01 -0.14
N THR A 297 17.00 11.13 -1.10
CA THR A 297 17.82 10.99 -2.32
C THR A 297 16.98 11.12 -3.60
N ASN A 298 17.64 10.98 -4.75
CA ASN A 298 16.99 10.88 -6.05
C ASN A 298 16.91 9.43 -6.56
N THR A 299 17.26 8.45 -5.72
CA THR A 299 17.21 7.03 -6.07
C THR A 299 15.78 6.52 -6.02
N ILE A 300 15.41 5.76 -7.04
CA ILE A 300 14.09 5.18 -7.22
C ILE A 300 14.23 3.66 -7.15
N LEU A 301 13.31 3.01 -6.44
CA LEU A 301 13.14 1.56 -6.48
C LEU A 301 11.83 1.25 -7.21
N TYR A 302 11.80 0.15 -7.95
CA TYR A 302 10.60 -0.28 -8.67
C TYR A 302 10.67 -1.77 -8.96
N ILE A 303 9.52 -2.33 -9.31
CA ILE A 303 9.41 -3.67 -9.87
C ILE A 303 9.28 -3.54 -11.38
N GLU A 304 10.08 -4.30 -12.10
CA GLU A 304 9.91 -4.51 -13.52
C GLU A 304 9.31 -5.89 -13.73
N PHE A 305 8.25 -5.97 -14.52
CA PHE A 305 7.61 -7.22 -14.90
C PHE A 305 7.79 -7.42 -16.39
N GLU A 306 8.31 -8.58 -16.78
CA GLU A 306 8.43 -9.02 -18.16
C GLU A 306 7.73 -10.37 -18.29
N VAL A 307 6.78 -10.46 -19.24
CA VAL A 307 5.87 -11.61 -19.37
C VAL A 307 6.60 -12.95 -19.45
N GLN A 308 7.76 -13.01 -20.11
CA GLN A 308 8.51 -14.25 -20.34
C GLN A 308 9.50 -14.60 -19.23
N THR A 309 10.02 -13.61 -18.49
CA THR A 309 11.13 -13.81 -17.57
C THR A 309 10.71 -13.67 -16.11
N GLY A 310 9.61 -12.96 -15.83
CA GLY A 310 9.05 -12.80 -14.49
C GLY A 310 9.27 -11.39 -13.94
N TYR A 311 9.66 -11.28 -12.67
CA TYR A 311 9.73 -10.03 -11.92
C TYR A 311 11.17 -9.68 -11.52
N SER A 312 11.54 -8.41 -11.64
CA SER A 312 12.85 -7.89 -11.23
C SER A 312 12.69 -6.75 -10.24
N LEU A 313 13.37 -6.84 -9.10
CA LEU A 313 13.53 -5.73 -8.16
C LEU A 313 14.68 -4.85 -8.66
N CYS A 314 14.39 -3.59 -8.95
CA CYS A 314 15.32 -2.68 -9.61
C CYS A 314 15.57 -1.41 -8.79
N ALA A 315 16.77 -0.85 -8.95
CA ALA A 315 17.16 0.46 -8.45
C ALA A 315 17.65 1.36 -9.61
N PHE A 316 17.35 2.65 -9.53
CA PHE A 316 17.77 3.64 -10.53
C PHE A 316 18.07 4.98 -9.88
N ASP A 317 19.25 5.56 -10.14
CA ASP A 317 19.67 6.86 -9.57
C ASP A 317 19.48 8.06 -10.50
N GLY A 318 18.88 7.85 -11.68
CA GLY A 318 18.79 8.85 -12.75
C GLY A 318 19.81 8.64 -13.88
N THR A 319 20.84 7.82 -13.67
CA THR A 319 21.90 7.55 -14.64
C THR A 319 22.20 6.06 -14.81
N LYS A 320 22.24 5.32 -13.71
CA LYS A 320 22.54 3.89 -13.65
C LYS A 320 21.30 3.14 -13.16
N ARG A 321 20.92 2.11 -13.92
CA ARG A 321 19.92 1.12 -13.53
C ARG A 321 20.63 -0.16 -13.08
N VAL A 322 20.18 -0.74 -11.98
CA VAL A 322 20.67 -2.02 -11.45
C VAL A 322 19.50 -2.92 -11.12
N ILE A 323 19.57 -4.18 -11.55
CA ILE A 323 18.67 -5.24 -11.09
C ILE A 323 19.27 -5.80 -9.79
N LEU A 324 18.58 -5.58 -8.67
CA LEU A 324 19.00 -6.09 -7.36
C LEU A 324 18.75 -7.59 -7.25
N ARG A 325 17.61 -8.05 -7.78
CA ARG A 325 17.27 -9.48 -7.86
C ARG A 325 16.21 -9.74 -8.91
N HIS A 326 16.31 -10.89 -9.58
CA HIS A 326 15.33 -11.40 -10.52
C HIS A 326 14.60 -12.62 -9.93
N PHE A 327 13.31 -12.75 -10.23
CA PHE A 327 12.38 -13.75 -9.71
C PHE A 327 11.57 -14.33 -10.87
N THR A 328 11.78 -15.62 -11.17
CA THR A 328 11.13 -16.31 -12.28
C THR A 328 9.71 -16.75 -11.96
N ASP A 329 9.50 -17.32 -10.77
CA ASP A 329 8.26 -18.03 -10.41
C ASP A 329 7.49 -17.38 -9.26
N ILE A 330 7.96 -16.23 -8.78
CA ILE A 330 7.42 -15.55 -7.60
C ILE A 330 7.11 -14.11 -7.98
N GLN A 331 5.85 -13.71 -7.79
CA GLN A 331 5.49 -12.31 -7.88
C GLN A 331 6.05 -11.54 -6.67
N VAL A 332 6.67 -10.41 -6.97
CA VAL A 332 7.16 -9.46 -5.96
C VAL A 332 6.53 -8.09 -6.17
N SER A 333 6.38 -7.33 -5.08
CA SER A 333 5.81 -5.97 -5.10
C SER A 333 6.38 -5.10 -3.98
N ASP A 334 5.93 -3.84 -3.96
CA ASP A 334 6.07 -2.90 -2.85
C ASP A 334 7.50 -2.80 -2.31
N PRO A 335 8.49 -2.47 -3.15
CA PRO A 335 9.81 -2.20 -2.65
C PRO A 335 9.78 -1.01 -1.68
N ALA A 336 10.58 -1.07 -0.62
CA ALA A 336 10.74 0.00 0.34
C ALA A 336 12.16 0.03 0.89
N TYR A 337 12.81 1.19 0.89
CA TYR A 337 14.13 1.34 1.49
C TYR A 337 14.05 1.64 2.98
N SER A 338 14.88 0.96 3.76
CA SER A 338 15.10 1.23 5.18
C SER A 338 16.45 1.91 5.38
N SER A 339 16.50 2.89 6.29
CA SER A 339 17.74 3.53 6.72
C SER A 339 18.75 2.56 7.37
N SER A 340 18.32 1.34 7.71
CA SER A 340 19.21 0.23 8.09
C SER A 340 20.04 -0.34 6.93
N GLY A 341 19.95 0.21 5.72
CA GLY A 341 20.71 -0.27 4.55
C GLY A 341 20.10 -1.51 3.90
N HIS A 342 18.77 -1.63 3.95
CA HIS A 342 18.04 -2.77 3.42
C HIS A 342 16.92 -2.31 2.48
N VAL A 343 16.68 -3.07 1.42
CA VAL A 343 15.47 -2.94 0.60
C VAL A 343 14.51 -4.06 0.97
N LEU A 344 13.34 -3.68 1.47
CA LEU A 344 12.24 -4.59 1.74
C LEU A 344 11.37 -4.74 0.50
N PHE A 345 10.70 -5.87 0.37
CA PHE A 345 9.74 -6.14 -0.70
C PHE A 345 8.80 -7.29 -0.29
N SER A 346 7.60 -7.30 -0.84
CA SER A 346 6.63 -8.38 -0.59
C SER A 346 6.87 -9.53 -1.57
N ARG A 347 6.76 -10.78 -1.10
CA ARG A 347 6.69 -11.97 -1.94
C ARG A 347 5.29 -12.58 -1.86
N PHE A 348 4.63 -12.70 -3.00
CA PHE A 348 3.35 -13.40 -3.12
C PHE A 348 3.61 -14.89 -3.32
N THR A 349 3.44 -15.65 -2.24
CA THR A 349 3.58 -17.11 -2.21
C THR A 349 2.49 -17.70 -1.29
N THR A 350 2.51 -19.02 -1.09
CA THR A 350 1.66 -19.76 -0.14
C THR A 350 1.83 -19.34 1.34
N GLY A 351 2.66 -18.34 1.63
CA GLY A 351 2.65 -17.55 2.85
C GLY A 351 3.24 -16.18 2.54
N GLU A 352 2.39 -15.23 2.12
CA GLU A 352 2.79 -13.86 1.82
C GLU A 352 3.73 -13.35 2.90
N SER A 353 4.88 -12.83 2.49
CA SER A 353 5.91 -12.45 3.43
C SER A 353 6.63 -11.21 2.95
N ILE A 354 7.04 -10.40 3.91
CA ILE A 354 7.96 -9.30 3.68
C ILE A 354 9.36 -9.86 3.78
N TRP A 355 10.14 -9.66 2.72
CA TRP A 355 11.54 -10.01 2.65
C TRP A 355 12.40 -8.75 2.66
N ALA A 356 13.65 -8.88 3.03
CA ALA A 356 14.66 -7.84 2.88
C ALA A 356 15.89 -8.39 2.18
N ILE A 357 16.58 -7.51 1.45
CA ILE A 357 17.94 -7.73 0.95
C ILE A 357 18.80 -6.55 1.39
N GLY A 358 20.05 -6.80 1.79
CA GLY A 358 20.99 -5.73 2.06
C GLY A 358 21.24 -4.90 0.79
N PHE A 359 21.49 -3.61 0.93
CA PHE A 359 21.62 -2.70 -0.19
C PHE A 359 22.59 -1.55 0.13
N ASP A 360 23.67 -1.46 -0.64
CA ASP A 360 24.56 -0.30 -0.60
C ASP A 360 24.03 0.80 -1.52
N LEU A 361 23.45 1.82 -0.91
CA LEU A 361 22.87 2.97 -1.61
C LEU A 361 23.90 3.75 -2.44
N MET A 362 25.18 3.71 -2.08
CA MET A 362 26.21 4.47 -2.81
C MET A 362 26.64 3.80 -4.10
N SER A 363 26.75 2.46 -4.12
CA SER A 363 27.12 1.68 -5.31
C SER A 363 25.90 1.18 -6.12
N LEU A 364 24.71 1.23 -5.51
CA LEU A 364 23.46 0.61 -5.95
C LEU A 364 23.55 -0.93 -6.05
N GLU A 365 24.34 -1.56 -5.20
CA GLU A 365 24.57 -3.00 -5.24
C GLU A 365 23.84 -3.73 -4.09
N PRO A 366 23.26 -4.92 -4.37
CA PRO A 366 22.70 -5.76 -3.33
C PRO A 366 23.81 -6.40 -2.48
N ILE A 367 23.53 -6.58 -1.19
CA ILE A 367 24.44 -7.21 -0.22
C ILE A 367 23.76 -8.48 0.31
N GLY A 368 24.36 -9.63 0.00
CA GLY A 368 23.89 -10.93 0.47
C GLY A 368 22.64 -11.44 -0.25
N GLU A 369 22.06 -12.51 0.30
CA GLU A 369 20.83 -13.11 -0.21
C GLU A 369 19.60 -12.55 0.53
N PRO A 370 18.43 -12.47 -0.12
CA PRO A 370 17.22 -12.05 0.55
C PRO A 370 16.83 -12.98 1.72
N PHE A 371 16.28 -12.41 2.79
CA PHE A 371 15.77 -13.15 3.95
C PHE A 371 14.37 -12.68 4.36
N VAL A 372 13.62 -13.52 5.07
CA VAL A 372 12.27 -13.21 5.56
C VAL A 372 12.37 -12.25 6.75
N VAL A 373 11.66 -11.13 6.68
CA VAL A 373 11.50 -10.16 7.78
C VAL A 373 10.24 -10.46 8.59
N GLU A 374 9.12 -10.63 7.90
CA GLU A 374 7.83 -10.90 8.53
C GLU A 374 7.02 -11.90 7.68
N PRO A 375 6.66 -13.07 8.23
CA PRO A 375 5.75 -14.01 7.57
C PRO A 375 4.29 -13.56 7.72
N HIS A 376 3.43 -13.97 6.79
CA HIS A 376 2.01 -13.62 6.74
C HIS A 376 1.76 -12.10 6.73
N ALA A 377 2.57 -11.38 5.97
CA ALA A 377 2.56 -9.93 5.86
C ALA A 377 2.88 -9.47 4.44
N TRP A 378 2.33 -8.32 4.07
CA TRP A 378 2.45 -7.76 2.72
C TRP A 378 2.33 -6.23 2.73
N GLN A 379 2.73 -5.60 1.63
CA GLN A 379 2.68 -4.15 1.39
C GLN A 379 3.46 -3.33 2.43
N ALA A 380 4.75 -3.61 2.54
CA ALA A 380 5.65 -2.92 3.45
C ALA A 380 5.77 -1.41 3.14
N SER A 381 5.87 -0.60 4.19
CA SER A 381 6.28 0.80 4.13
C SER A 381 7.19 1.10 5.32
N VAL A 382 8.26 1.86 5.09
CA VAL A 382 9.30 2.10 6.10
C VAL A 382 9.53 3.60 6.26
N SER A 383 9.57 4.06 7.51
CA SER A 383 9.93 5.43 7.86
C SER A 383 11.46 5.62 7.94
N ASN A 384 11.93 6.86 7.99
CA ASN A 384 13.37 7.16 8.05
C ASN A 384 14.02 6.68 9.36
N ASP A 385 13.26 6.61 10.44
CA ASP A 385 13.68 6.06 11.74
C ASP A 385 13.50 4.54 11.83
N GLY A 386 13.08 3.88 10.75
CA GLY A 386 13.07 2.42 10.62
C GLY A 386 11.82 1.74 11.18
N VAL A 387 10.73 2.48 11.40
CA VAL A 387 9.42 1.89 11.71
C VAL A 387 8.89 1.24 10.44
N LEU A 388 8.59 -0.05 10.53
CA LEU A 388 8.00 -0.86 9.47
C LEU A 388 6.49 -0.93 9.68
N ALA A 389 5.74 -0.44 8.69
CA ALA A 389 4.30 -0.62 8.59
C ALA A 389 3.96 -1.67 7.51
N PHE A 390 2.98 -2.51 7.76
CA PHE A 390 2.52 -3.50 6.79
C PHE A 390 1.10 -3.96 7.09
N GLN A 391 0.51 -4.67 6.13
CA GLN A 391 -0.78 -5.30 6.28
C GLN A 391 -0.63 -6.77 6.69
N ARG A 392 -1.51 -7.21 7.61
CA ARG A 392 -1.77 -8.61 7.94
C ARG A 392 -3.18 -8.99 7.54
N GLY A 393 -3.39 -10.29 7.30
CA GLY A 393 -4.63 -10.80 6.73
C GLY A 393 -4.70 -10.53 5.23
N ASN A 394 -5.15 -11.53 4.47
CA ASN A 394 -5.43 -11.39 3.05
C ASN A 394 -6.83 -11.92 2.76
N PRO A 395 -7.80 -11.05 2.44
CA PRO A 395 -9.18 -11.48 2.22
C PRO A 395 -9.35 -12.32 0.94
N MET A 396 -8.30 -12.51 0.15
CA MET A 396 -8.29 -13.46 -0.95
C MET A 396 -8.11 -14.92 -0.52
N ARG A 397 -7.67 -15.16 0.72
CA ARG A 397 -7.29 -16.50 1.20
C ARG A 397 -8.37 -17.16 2.06
N ASP A 398 -9.10 -16.37 2.82
CA ASP A 398 -9.92 -16.89 3.91
C ASP A 398 -11.41 -16.83 3.57
N GLY A 399 -11.90 -17.83 2.83
CA GLY A 399 -13.35 -18.01 2.67
C GLY A 399 -13.75 -19.15 1.75
N LYS A 400 -14.70 -19.99 2.17
CA LYS A 400 -15.30 -21.04 1.32
C LYS A 400 -16.37 -20.43 0.42
N TYR A 401 -16.58 -21.02 -0.75
CA TYR A 401 -17.77 -20.68 -1.53
C TYR A 401 -19.01 -21.22 -0.82
N ALA A 402 -19.99 -20.35 -0.61
CA ALA A 402 -21.33 -20.72 -0.22
C ALA A 402 -22.26 -20.53 -1.41
N VAL A 403 -23.11 -21.53 -1.62
CA VAL A 403 -24.22 -21.50 -2.56
C VAL A 403 -25.48 -21.32 -1.74
N PHE A 404 -26.13 -20.17 -1.90
CA PHE A 404 -27.41 -19.82 -1.30
C PHE A 404 -28.51 -20.11 -2.30
N ALA A 405 -29.56 -20.80 -1.88
CA ALA A 405 -30.79 -20.93 -2.66
C ALA A 405 -31.86 -19.92 -2.20
N ASP A 406 -32.88 -19.69 -3.03
CA ASP A 406 -34.02 -18.78 -2.78
C ASP A 406 -34.77 -19.06 -1.46
N ASP A 407 -34.62 -20.25 -0.88
CA ASP A 407 -35.24 -20.63 0.40
C ASP A 407 -34.35 -20.34 1.63
N GLY A 408 -33.15 -19.81 1.42
CA GLY A 408 -32.18 -19.52 2.48
C GLY A 408 -31.30 -20.71 2.85
N ASP A 409 -31.40 -21.86 2.16
CA ASP A 409 -30.50 -22.99 2.39
C ASP A 409 -29.08 -22.63 1.92
N ILE A 410 -28.12 -22.75 2.84
CA ILE A 410 -26.69 -22.52 2.58
C ILE A 410 -26.00 -23.86 2.36
N ARG A 411 -25.36 -24.01 1.19
CA ARG A 411 -24.46 -25.15 0.88
C ARG A 411 -23.04 -24.66 0.70
N THR A 412 -22.13 -25.07 1.57
CA THR A 412 -20.71 -24.71 1.45
C THR A 412 -19.98 -25.73 0.57
N ILE A 413 -19.21 -25.23 -0.38
CA ILE A 413 -18.23 -26.02 -1.13
C ILE A 413 -16.98 -26.09 -0.24
N ASP A 414 -16.70 -27.28 0.28
CA ASP A 414 -15.49 -27.53 1.06
C ASP A 414 -14.32 -27.87 0.13
N ASP A 415 -13.24 -27.12 0.27
CA ASP A 415 -12.04 -27.25 -0.52
C ASP A 415 -10.83 -26.74 0.30
N ASP A 416 -9.65 -27.25 -0.06
CA ASP A 416 -8.38 -26.89 0.56
C ASP A 416 -7.58 -25.89 -0.31
N PHE A 417 -8.24 -25.15 -1.21
CA PHE A 417 -7.54 -24.18 -2.05
C PHE A 417 -7.16 -22.94 -1.25
N GLU A 418 -5.92 -22.50 -1.45
CA GLU A 418 -5.43 -21.26 -0.84
C GLU A 418 -6.15 -20.03 -1.41
N MET A 419 -6.35 -20.02 -2.73
CA MET A 419 -7.06 -18.94 -3.40
C MET A 419 -8.08 -19.54 -4.35
N ARG A 420 -9.23 -18.88 -4.39
CA ARG A 420 -10.34 -19.23 -5.28
C ARG A 420 -11.02 -17.98 -5.80
N PHE A 421 -11.38 -17.96 -7.08
CA PHE A 421 -12.07 -16.80 -7.69
C PHE A 421 -12.87 -17.21 -8.92
N ALA A 422 -13.64 -16.25 -9.47
CA ALA A 422 -14.45 -16.40 -10.67
C ALA A 422 -15.37 -17.65 -10.66
N PRO A 423 -16.28 -17.76 -9.68
CA PRO A 423 -17.25 -18.86 -9.67
C PRO A 423 -18.20 -18.75 -10.86
N SER A 424 -18.62 -19.88 -11.39
CA SER A 424 -19.60 -19.99 -12.47
C SER A 424 -20.41 -21.27 -12.32
N MET A 425 -21.72 -21.20 -12.57
CA MET A 425 -22.60 -22.37 -12.46
C MET A 425 -22.89 -22.95 -13.86
N SER A 426 -22.91 -24.28 -13.96
CA SER A 426 -23.33 -24.98 -15.17
C SER A 426 -24.81 -24.68 -15.50
N PRO A 427 -25.22 -24.75 -16.79
CA PRO A 427 -26.59 -24.44 -17.19
C PRO A 427 -27.66 -25.31 -16.51
N ASP A 428 -27.32 -26.56 -16.20
CA ASP A 428 -28.18 -27.52 -15.51
C ASP A 428 -28.15 -27.40 -13.97
N ARG A 429 -27.38 -26.44 -13.43
CA ARG A 429 -27.18 -26.19 -12.00
C ARG A 429 -26.61 -27.38 -11.22
N SER A 430 -26.00 -28.36 -11.91
CA SER A 430 -25.41 -29.53 -11.26
C SER A 430 -23.98 -29.29 -10.77
N ARG A 431 -23.28 -28.32 -11.38
CA ARG A 431 -21.86 -28.08 -11.16
C ARG A 431 -21.57 -26.59 -10.95
N VAL A 432 -20.58 -26.32 -10.11
CA VAL A 432 -19.94 -25.01 -9.96
C VAL A 432 -18.50 -25.14 -10.40
N ALA A 433 -18.08 -24.37 -11.40
CA ALA A 433 -16.67 -24.23 -11.74
C ALA A 433 -16.10 -22.96 -11.14
N PHE A 434 -14.82 -23.00 -10.79
CA PHE A 434 -14.08 -21.87 -10.26
C PHE A 434 -12.59 -22.08 -10.48
N SER A 435 -11.83 -20.99 -10.44
CA SER A 435 -10.37 -21.05 -10.43
C SER A 435 -9.90 -21.36 -9.02
N GLY A 436 -9.08 -22.38 -8.86
CA GLY A 436 -8.56 -22.83 -7.56
C GLY A 436 -7.07 -23.16 -7.65
N GLY A 437 -6.29 -22.68 -6.68
CA GLY A 437 -4.84 -22.89 -6.67
C GLY A 437 -4.10 -21.92 -5.76
N SER A 438 -2.83 -21.67 -6.09
CA SER A 438 -1.91 -20.78 -5.36
C SER A 438 -1.07 -20.01 -6.36
N MET A 439 -0.85 -18.71 -6.14
CA MET A 439 -0.07 -17.88 -7.07
C MET A 439 1.32 -18.48 -7.40
N PRO A 440 1.79 -18.42 -8.66
CA PRO A 440 1.09 -17.88 -9.84
C PRO A 440 0.19 -18.91 -10.56
N LYS A 441 0.02 -20.12 -10.02
CA LYS A 441 -0.53 -21.29 -10.71
C LYS A 441 -1.96 -21.59 -10.26
N PHE A 442 -2.91 -21.50 -11.19
CA PHE A 442 -4.29 -21.89 -10.95
C PHE A 442 -4.77 -22.89 -11.99
N ASP A 443 -5.81 -23.61 -11.64
CA ASP A 443 -6.56 -24.39 -12.60
C ASP A 443 -8.04 -24.19 -12.38
N ILE A 444 -8.81 -24.53 -13.41
CA ILE A 444 -10.24 -24.61 -13.30
C ILE A 444 -10.59 -25.94 -12.63
N TRP A 445 -11.37 -25.85 -11.57
CA TRP A 445 -11.96 -26.96 -10.85
C TRP A 445 -13.47 -26.93 -11.04
N SER A 446 -14.09 -28.09 -11.04
CA SER A 446 -15.54 -28.25 -11.09
C SER A 446 -16.00 -29.07 -9.89
N HIS A 447 -16.89 -28.49 -9.10
CA HIS A 447 -17.55 -29.13 -7.97
C HIS A 447 -18.93 -29.63 -8.37
N ASP A 448 -19.16 -30.93 -8.21
CA ASP A 448 -20.46 -31.57 -8.41
C ASP A 448 -21.31 -31.40 -7.14
N LEU A 449 -22.39 -30.63 -7.24
CA LEU A 449 -23.25 -30.26 -6.11
C LEU A 449 -24.06 -31.44 -5.55
N ALA A 450 -24.30 -32.49 -6.34
CA ALA A 450 -25.05 -33.66 -5.91
C ALA A 450 -24.14 -34.68 -5.21
N ARG A 451 -22.91 -34.84 -5.69
CA ARG A 451 -21.93 -35.80 -5.16
C ARG A 451 -21.03 -35.20 -4.08
N GLY A 452 -20.90 -33.87 -4.03
CA GLY A 452 -19.95 -33.18 -3.16
C GLY A 452 -18.49 -33.42 -3.55
N VAL A 453 -18.22 -33.66 -4.84
CA VAL A 453 -16.88 -34.01 -5.33
C VAL A 453 -16.33 -32.89 -6.19
N THR A 454 -15.12 -32.42 -5.86
CA THR A 454 -14.37 -31.43 -6.63
C THR A 454 -13.36 -32.13 -7.53
N SER A 455 -13.44 -31.90 -8.84
CA SER A 455 -12.56 -32.49 -9.86
C SER A 455 -11.84 -31.41 -10.65
N ARG A 456 -10.57 -31.65 -10.99
CA ARG A 456 -9.76 -30.72 -11.78
C ARG A 456 -10.15 -30.82 -13.26
N VAL A 457 -10.38 -29.68 -13.91
CA VAL A 457 -10.76 -29.60 -15.34
C VAL A 457 -9.54 -29.25 -16.21
N THR A 458 -8.70 -28.32 -15.76
CA THR A 458 -7.46 -27.94 -16.48
C THR A 458 -6.21 -28.43 -15.74
N PHE A 459 -5.13 -28.65 -16.48
CA PHE A 459 -3.84 -29.09 -15.94
C PHE A 459 -2.68 -28.19 -16.42
N ALA A 460 -3.00 -26.94 -16.73
CA ALA A 460 -2.11 -26.04 -17.44
C ALA A 460 -1.49 -24.97 -16.52
N GLU A 461 -1.81 -24.99 -15.22
CA GLU A 461 -1.21 -24.12 -14.19
C GLU A 461 -1.24 -22.63 -14.59
N MET A 462 -2.39 -22.20 -15.12
CA MET A 462 -2.62 -20.91 -15.74
C MET A 462 -3.18 -19.89 -14.74
N ILE A 463 -3.14 -18.60 -15.06
CA ILE A 463 -3.99 -17.60 -14.37
C ILE A 463 -5.24 -17.42 -15.20
N VAL A 464 -6.32 -18.11 -14.83
CA VAL A 464 -7.51 -18.26 -15.67
C VAL A 464 -8.81 -18.00 -14.91
N ALA A 465 -9.87 -17.63 -15.61
CA ALA A 465 -11.23 -17.49 -15.11
C ALA A 465 -12.23 -18.13 -16.08
N VAL A 466 -13.29 -18.76 -15.57
CA VAL A 466 -14.38 -19.29 -16.39
C VAL A 466 -15.21 -18.13 -16.92
N THR A 467 -15.42 -18.08 -18.23
CA THR A 467 -16.18 -17.01 -18.90
C THR A 467 -17.46 -17.51 -19.57
N GLY A 468 -17.63 -18.82 -19.73
CA GLY A 468 -18.87 -19.41 -20.22
C GLY A 468 -18.92 -20.93 -20.19
N TRP A 469 -20.14 -21.48 -20.24
CA TRP A 469 -20.42 -22.90 -20.37
C TRP A 469 -21.22 -23.16 -21.64
N SER A 470 -20.89 -24.23 -22.37
CA SER A 470 -21.74 -24.70 -23.44
C SER A 470 -23.13 -25.09 -22.91
N PRO A 471 -24.19 -25.03 -23.72
CA PRO A 471 -25.56 -25.22 -23.24
C PRO A 471 -25.81 -26.65 -22.71
N ASP A 472 -25.03 -27.61 -23.19
CA ASP A 472 -25.02 -29.01 -22.74
C ASP A 472 -24.06 -29.27 -21.56
N GLY A 473 -23.32 -28.26 -21.10
CA GLY A 473 -22.36 -28.33 -20.00
C GLY A 473 -21.12 -29.18 -20.28
N ARG A 474 -20.85 -29.53 -21.54
CA ARG A 474 -19.72 -30.39 -21.94
C ARG A 474 -18.43 -29.63 -22.20
N GLU A 475 -18.53 -28.35 -22.56
CA GLU A 475 -17.40 -27.45 -22.79
C GLU A 475 -17.46 -26.23 -21.88
N ILE A 476 -16.29 -25.72 -21.50
CA ILE A 476 -16.13 -24.43 -20.82
C ILE A 476 -15.16 -23.55 -21.59
N ALA A 477 -15.47 -22.26 -21.63
CA ALA A 477 -14.56 -21.21 -22.09
C ALA A 477 -13.85 -20.61 -20.88
N VAL A 478 -12.54 -20.46 -21.02
CA VAL A 478 -11.64 -20.07 -19.95
C VAL A 478 -10.72 -18.98 -20.47
N THR A 479 -10.75 -17.80 -19.85
CA THR A 479 -9.96 -16.65 -20.27
C THR A 479 -8.85 -16.39 -19.26
N GLY A 480 -7.62 -16.20 -19.74
CA GLY A 480 -6.48 -16.03 -18.85
C GLY A 480 -5.11 -16.05 -19.53
N GLY A 481 -4.06 -15.99 -18.72
CA GLY A 481 -2.67 -16.09 -19.16
C GLY A 481 -2.12 -17.50 -18.99
N ASN A 482 -1.57 -18.08 -20.06
CA ASN A 482 -0.77 -19.30 -19.99
C ASN A 482 0.72 -18.92 -19.90
N PRO A 483 1.40 -19.13 -18.75
CA PRO A 483 2.79 -18.77 -18.57
C PRO A 483 3.77 -19.64 -19.39
N GLU A 484 3.41 -20.87 -19.76
CA GLU A 484 4.29 -21.75 -20.56
C GLU A 484 4.33 -21.34 -22.04
N ILE A 485 3.23 -20.77 -22.54
CA ILE A 485 3.07 -20.40 -23.95
C ILE A 485 3.23 -18.88 -24.16
N GLY A 486 3.17 -18.09 -23.07
CA GLY A 486 3.32 -16.63 -23.10
C GLY A 486 2.11 -15.91 -23.72
N THR A 487 0.96 -16.57 -23.79
CA THR A 487 -0.26 -16.05 -24.44
C THR A 487 -1.37 -15.80 -23.43
N PHE A 488 -1.82 -14.55 -23.33
CA PHE A 488 -3.10 -14.22 -22.69
C PHE A 488 -4.21 -14.30 -23.73
N GLY A 489 -5.32 -14.97 -23.41
CA GLY A 489 -6.33 -15.30 -24.40
C GLY A 489 -7.46 -16.17 -23.87
N THR A 490 -8.26 -16.74 -24.78
CA THR A 490 -9.36 -17.66 -24.46
C THR A 490 -9.02 -19.08 -24.89
N TYR A 491 -9.28 -20.02 -23.99
CA TYR A 491 -9.05 -21.45 -24.15
C TYR A 491 -10.39 -22.17 -23.95
N PHE A 492 -10.59 -23.28 -24.65
CA PHE A 492 -11.81 -24.08 -24.54
C PHE A 492 -11.45 -25.49 -24.09
N TYR A 493 -12.11 -25.97 -23.04
CA TYR A 493 -11.84 -27.28 -22.46
C TYR A 493 -13.11 -28.12 -22.34
N PHE A 494 -12.97 -29.43 -22.53
CA PHE A 494 -14.01 -30.38 -22.15
C PHE A 494 -14.10 -30.53 -20.64
N THR A 495 -15.32 -30.57 -20.10
CA THR A 495 -15.56 -30.68 -18.64
C THR A 495 -15.33 -32.09 -18.10
N ASP A 496 -15.10 -33.07 -18.97
CA ASP A 496 -14.74 -34.45 -18.60
C ASP A 496 -13.22 -34.65 -18.42
N GLY A 497 -12.42 -33.59 -18.58
CA GLY A 497 -10.97 -33.63 -18.44
C GLY A 497 -10.23 -34.22 -19.64
N SER A 498 -10.90 -34.43 -20.78
CA SER A 498 -10.26 -34.92 -22.01
C SER A 498 -9.33 -33.89 -22.70
N GLY A 499 -9.28 -32.67 -22.17
CA GLY A 499 -8.35 -31.61 -22.61
C GLY A 499 -9.04 -30.50 -23.40
N GLU A 500 -8.29 -29.84 -24.27
CA GLU A 500 -8.77 -28.72 -25.08
C GLU A 500 -9.79 -29.19 -26.13
N SER A 501 -10.95 -28.51 -26.22
CA SER A 501 -11.97 -28.80 -27.23
C SER A 501 -11.76 -28.02 -28.53
N ARG A 502 -11.04 -26.88 -28.46
CA ARG A 502 -10.78 -25.99 -29.60
C ARG A 502 -9.39 -25.36 -29.48
N PRO A 503 -8.78 -24.89 -30.60
CA PRO A 503 -7.53 -24.12 -30.54
C PRO A 503 -7.67 -22.85 -29.68
N PRO A 504 -6.61 -22.42 -28.99
CA PRO A 504 -6.63 -21.19 -28.20
C PRO A 504 -6.74 -19.95 -29.09
N LEU A 505 -7.34 -18.89 -28.53
CA LEU A 505 -7.52 -17.59 -29.18
C LEU A 505 -6.71 -16.51 -28.49
N ASP A 506 -6.11 -15.61 -29.26
CA ASP A 506 -5.38 -14.41 -28.80
C ASP A 506 -6.31 -13.22 -28.46
N ILE A 507 -7.51 -13.51 -27.97
CA ILE A 507 -8.50 -12.52 -27.54
C ILE A 507 -9.22 -13.00 -26.29
N ALA A 508 -9.65 -12.08 -25.44
CA ALA A 508 -10.42 -12.39 -24.24
C ALA A 508 -11.92 -12.40 -24.54
N ILE A 509 -12.53 -13.58 -24.55
CA ILE A 509 -13.99 -13.73 -24.60
C ILE A 509 -14.53 -13.57 -23.19
N ASN A 510 -15.54 -12.72 -23.04
CA ASN A 510 -16.10 -12.33 -21.75
C ASN A 510 -17.60 -12.66 -21.61
N GLY A 511 -18.24 -13.19 -22.66
CA GLY A 511 -19.63 -13.64 -22.58
C GLY A 511 -20.09 -14.36 -23.84
N PHE A 512 -21.18 -15.12 -23.68
CA PHE A 512 -21.82 -15.93 -24.71
C PHE A 512 -23.34 -15.78 -24.62
N ASP A 513 -24.05 -16.02 -25.72
CA ASP A 513 -25.50 -16.22 -25.67
C ASP A 513 -25.83 -17.64 -25.18
N SER A 514 -27.09 -17.89 -24.81
CA SER A 514 -27.50 -19.19 -24.28
C SER A 514 -27.53 -20.30 -25.33
N ALA A 515 -27.58 -19.93 -26.61
CA ALA A 515 -27.48 -20.86 -27.73
C ALA A 515 -26.04 -21.27 -28.04
N TRP A 516 -25.04 -20.55 -27.51
CA TRP A 516 -23.61 -20.75 -27.80
C TRP A 516 -23.31 -20.58 -29.30
N GLU A 517 -24.01 -19.64 -29.93
CA GLU A 517 -23.85 -19.25 -31.33
C GLU A 517 -23.02 -17.97 -31.46
N HIS A 518 -23.08 -17.10 -30.44
CA HIS A 518 -22.40 -15.81 -30.43
C HIS A 518 -21.57 -15.61 -29.18
N ALA A 519 -20.43 -14.95 -29.36
CA ALA A 519 -19.52 -14.56 -28.29
C ALA A 519 -19.26 -13.05 -28.33
N VAL A 520 -19.00 -12.50 -27.16
CA VAL A 520 -18.51 -11.13 -27.00
C VAL A 520 -17.10 -11.16 -26.44
N ALA A 521 -16.21 -10.45 -27.10
CA ALA A 521 -14.80 -10.43 -26.78
C ALA A 521 -14.26 -9.01 -26.61
N MET A 522 -13.16 -8.87 -25.88
CA MET A 522 -12.37 -7.64 -25.78
C MET A 522 -10.95 -7.92 -26.25
N ASP A 523 -10.43 -7.02 -27.07
CA ASP A 523 -9.05 -7.09 -27.55
C ASP A 523 -8.09 -6.64 -26.45
N LEU A 524 -7.02 -7.40 -26.22
CA LEU A 524 -6.05 -7.09 -25.18
C LEU A 524 -5.19 -5.86 -25.53
N SER A 525 -4.99 -5.61 -26.82
CA SER A 525 -4.24 -4.46 -27.35
C SER A 525 -5.06 -3.17 -27.33
N ASN A 526 -6.39 -3.30 -27.46
CA ASN A 526 -7.33 -2.21 -27.32
C ASN A 526 -8.50 -2.65 -26.44
N PRO A 527 -8.32 -2.68 -25.12
CA PRO A 527 -9.31 -3.27 -24.23
C PRO A 527 -10.58 -2.42 -24.13
N SER A 528 -10.61 -1.24 -24.76
CA SER A 528 -11.79 -0.39 -24.84
C SER A 528 -12.75 -0.89 -25.90
N ALA A 529 -12.28 -1.59 -26.93
CA ALA A 529 -13.13 -2.09 -28.00
C ALA A 529 -13.74 -3.46 -27.63
N VAL A 530 -15.05 -3.55 -27.79
CA VAL A 530 -15.83 -4.76 -27.58
C VAL A 530 -16.28 -5.31 -28.94
N TYR A 531 -16.04 -6.59 -29.17
CA TYR A 531 -16.26 -7.27 -30.44
C TYR A 531 -17.33 -8.36 -30.33
N ALA A 532 -18.15 -8.47 -31.37
CA ALA A 532 -19.02 -9.61 -31.64
C ALA A 532 -18.27 -10.64 -32.46
N MET A 533 -18.45 -11.92 -32.12
CA MET A 533 -17.87 -13.06 -32.81
C MET A 533 -18.93 -14.16 -32.96
N SER A 534 -18.84 -14.94 -34.04
CA SER A 534 -19.65 -16.16 -34.21
C SER A 534 -18.87 -17.37 -33.73
N MET A 535 -19.56 -18.31 -33.08
CA MET A 535 -18.95 -19.56 -32.61
C MET A 535 -18.57 -20.52 -33.75
N ASP A 536 -19.12 -20.32 -34.96
CA ASP A 536 -18.76 -21.04 -36.17
C ASP A 536 -17.47 -20.51 -36.82
N ASP A 537 -17.17 -19.21 -36.65
CA ASP A 537 -15.97 -18.55 -37.16
C ASP A 537 -15.47 -17.49 -36.16
N LEU A 538 -14.64 -17.95 -35.23
CA LEU A 538 -13.99 -17.12 -34.20
C LEU A 538 -12.83 -16.27 -34.75
N SER A 539 -12.57 -16.28 -36.07
CA SER A 539 -11.60 -15.37 -36.68
C SER A 539 -12.22 -14.02 -37.05
N GLN A 540 -13.55 -13.97 -37.23
CA GLN A 540 -14.26 -12.74 -37.58
C GLN A 540 -14.67 -11.96 -36.34
N ARG A 541 -14.19 -10.72 -36.26
CA ARG A 541 -14.44 -9.79 -35.15
C ARG A 541 -15.15 -8.56 -35.71
N THR A 542 -16.37 -8.29 -35.22
CA THR A 542 -17.11 -7.07 -35.56
C THR A 542 -17.15 -6.17 -34.34
N GLU A 543 -16.57 -4.98 -34.41
CA GLU A 543 -16.64 -4.03 -33.28
C GLU A 543 -18.08 -3.58 -33.05
N ILE A 544 -18.54 -3.69 -31.81
CA ILE A 544 -19.90 -3.34 -31.37
C ILE A 544 -19.90 -1.95 -30.75
N VAL A 545 -18.97 -1.73 -29.80
CA VAL A 545 -18.87 -0.50 -29.01
C VAL A 545 -17.45 -0.32 -28.52
N THR A 546 -16.99 0.94 -28.49
CA THR A 546 -15.76 1.34 -27.79
C THR A 546 -16.15 1.99 -26.46
N LEU A 547 -15.66 1.43 -25.36
CA LEU A 547 -15.92 1.84 -23.98
C LEU A 547 -15.04 3.03 -23.58
N GLU A 548 -15.63 4.03 -22.94
CA GLU A 548 -14.88 5.10 -22.29
C GLU A 548 -14.54 4.72 -20.85
N GLY A 549 -13.26 4.81 -20.47
CA GLY A 549 -12.79 4.49 -19.11
C GLY A 549 -11.89 3.26 -19.04
N GLN A 550 -11.65 2.78 -17.82
CA GLN A 550 -10.80 1.60 -17.61
C GLN A 550 -11.47 0.30 -18.07
N SER A 551 -10.63 -0.58 -18.58
CA SER A 551 -10.96 -1.49 -19.66
C SER A 551 -11.10 -2.97 -19.28
N ASN A 552 -11.13 -3.26 -17.98
CA ASN A 552 -11.08 -4.62 -17.45
C ASN A 552 -12.40 -5.03 -16.78
N ARG A 553 -13.55 -4.53 -17.25
CA ARG A 553 -14.86 -4.87 -16.67
C ARG A 553 -15.59 -5.86 -17.55
N PRO A 554 -16.10 -6.99 -17.00
CA PRO A 554 -16.75 -8.00 -17.81
C PRO A 554 -18.01 -7.44 -18.48
N THR A 555 -18.29 -7.92 -19.68
CA THR A 555 -19.53 -7.68 -20.41
C THR A 555 -20.46 -8.87 -20.26
N SER A 556 -21.75 -8.69 -20.55
CA SER A 556 -22.71 -9.79 -20.52
C SER A 556 -23.66 -9.72 -21.70
N LEU A 557 -23.64 -10.76 -22.53
CA LEU A 557 -24.56 -10.93 -23.66
C LEU A 557 -25.88 -11.52 -23.15
N SER A 558 -27.01 -11.00 -23.64
CA SER A 558 -28.32 -11.53 -23.26
C SER A 558 -28.49 -12.96 -23.77
N PRO A 559 -29.28 -13.81 -23.09
CA PRO A 559 -29.43 -15.22 -23.46
C PRO A 559 -29.88 -15.45 -24.90
N ASP A 560 -30.70 -14.55 -25.45
CA ASP A 560 -31.19 -14.58 -26.81
C ASP A 560 -30.29 -13.86 -27.83
N GLY A 561 -29.13 -13.35 -27.40
CA GLY A 561 -28.14 -12.72 -28.27
C GLY A 561 -28.59 -11.39 -28.89
N THR A 562 -29.53 -10.66 -28.27
CA THR A 562 -30.05 -9.39 -28.85
C THR A 562 -29.61 -8.13 -28.11
N LEU A 563 -29.14 -8.25 -26.87
CA LEU A 563 -28.66 -7.12 -26.06
C LEU A 563 -27.31 -7.42 -25.43
N LEU A 564 -26.44 -6.42 -25.41
CA LEU A 564 -25.16 -6.45 -24.72
C LEU A 564 -25.19 -5.47 -23.55
N ALA A 565 -24.96 -5.97 -22.34
CA ALA A 565 -24.77 -5.15 -21.14
C ALA A 565 -23.27 -4.97 -20.86
N TYR A 566 -22.86 -3.76 -20.52
CA TYR A 566 -21.46 -3.39 -20.27
C TYR A 566 -21.36 -2.25 -19.25
N ALA A 567 -20.21 -2.13 -18.58
CA ALA A 567 -19.92 -1.00 -17.70
C ALA A 567 -19.11 0.07 -18.46
N SER A 568 -19.48 1.34 -18.31
CA SER A 568 -18.77 2.48 -18.92
C SER A 568 -18.69 3.64 -17.93
N SER A 569 -17.57 4.38 -17.93
CA SER A 569 -17.41 5.55 -17.05
C SER A 569 -17.65 6.88 -17.76
N GLU A 570 -18.28 6.87 -18.93
CA GLU A 570 -18.63 8.05 -19.73
C GLU A 570 -19.45 9.11 -18.96
N SER A 571 -20.18 8.70 -17.93
CA SER A 571 -20.99 9.57 -17.06
C SER A 571 -20.18 10.23 -15.93
N GLY A 572 -18.88 9.92 -15.80
CA GLY A 572 -18.01 10.34 -14.71
C GLY A 572 -17.71 9.20 -13.73
N ASP A 573 -18.74 8.42 -13.38
CA ASP A 573 -18.63 7.16 -12.63
C ASP A 573 -19.01 5.97 -13.53
N PHE A 574 -18.56 4.76 -13.16
CA PHE A 574 -18.94 3.53 -13.86
C PHE A 574 -20.43 3.26 -13.70
N GLU A 575 -21.16 3.23 -14.80
CA GLU A 575 -22.57 2.83 -14.85
C GLU A 575 -22.73 1.65 -15.82
N ILE A 576 -23.79 0.86 -15.63
CA ILE A 576 -24.23 -0.18 -16.55
C ILE A 576 -25.01 0.47 -17.69
N TYR A 577 -24.60 0.16 -18.90
CA TYR A 577 -25.28 0.48 -20.13
C TYR A 577 -25.67 -0.79 -20.87
N CYS A 578 -26.71 -0.69 -21.69
CA CYS A 578 -27.08 -1.71 -22.66
C CYS A 578 -27.07 -1.13 -24.07
N THR A 579 -26.69 -1.96 -25.03
CA THR A 579 -26.83 -1.70 -26.47
C THR A 579 -27.43 -2.91 -27.17
N ARG A 580 -27.86 -2.76 -28.43
CA ARG A 580 -28.25 -3.90 -29.26
C ARG A 580 -27.03 -4.66 -29.73
N PHE A 581 -27.17 -5.98 -29.81
CA PHE A 581 -26.19 -6.88 -30.40
C PHE A 581 -26.72 -7.40 -31.75
N PRO A 582 -25.86 -7.57 -32.78
CA PRO A 582 -24.42 -7.29 -32.80
C PRO A 582 -24.05 -5.88 -33.28
N ASP A 583 -25.02 -5.07 -33.71
CA ASP A 583 -24.76 -3.81 -34.43
C ASP A 583 -24.43 -2.60 -33.54
N GLY A 584 -24.53 -2.75 -32.21
CA GLY A 584 -24.26 -1.67 -31.26
C GLY A 584 -25.30 -0.54 -31.30
N ALA A 585 -26.48 -0.78 -31.90
CA ALA A 585 -27.45 0.29 -32.13
C ALA A 585 -28.31 0.61 -30.91
N GLY A 586 -28.27 1.88 -30.49
CA GLY A 586 -29.04 2.37 -29.34
C GLY A 586 -28.29 2.19 -28.03
N LYS A 587 -28.61 3.03 -27.05
CA LYS A 587 -27.86 3.09 -25.79
C LYS A 587 -28.82 3.41 -24.66
N TRP A 588 -28.89 2.53 -23.68
CA TRP A 588 -29.73 2.71 -22.50
C TRP A 588 -28.85 2.64 -21.27
N GLN A 589 -28.84 3.70 -20.48
CA GLN A 589 -28.28 3.65 -19.14
C GLN A 589 -29.25 2.85 -18.25
N VAL A 590 -28.72 1.85 -17.56
CA VAL A 590 -29.49 0.91 -16.73
C VAL A 590 -29.37 1.26 -15.25
N SER A 591 -28.15 1.55 -14.79
CA SER A 591 -27.90 1.95 -13.41
C SER A 591 -27.88 3.47 -13.25
N THR A 592 -28.15 3.95 -12.04
CA THR A 592 -28.19 5.39 -11.73
C THR A 592 -27.33 5.77 -10.52
N LYS A 593 -26.62 4.80 -9.94
CA LYS A 593 -25.87 4.93 -8.67
C LYS A 593 -24.62 4.04 -8.73
N GLY A 594 -23.89 4.13 -9.83
CA GLY A 594 -22.78 3.25 -10.10
C GLY A 594 -23.19 1.82 -10.46
N GLY A 595 -22.32 1.13 -11.18
CA GLY A 595 -22.58 -0.23 -11.65
C GLY A 595 -21.39 -0.88 -12.34
N THR A 596 -21.07 -2.12 -11.96
CA THR A 596 -20.06 -2.96 -12.62
C THR A 596 -20.52 -4.43 -12.64
N ARG A 597 -19.79 -5.31 -13.36
CA ARG A 597 -20.07 -6.75 -13.43
C ARG A 597 -21.54 -7.09 -13.79
N PRO A 598 -22.04 -6.64 -14.95
CA PRO A 598 -23.38 -7.03 -15.39
C PRO A 598 -23.48 -8.55 -15.60
N GLN A 599 -24.61 -9.15 -15.26
CA GLN A 599 -24.93 -10.56 -15.50
C GLN A 599 -26.42 -10.74 -15.82
N TRP A 600 -26.76 -11.22 -17.02
CA TRP A 600 -28.13 -11.56 -17.37
C TRP A 600 -28.62 -12.84 -16.69
N SER A 601 -29.90 -12.87 -16.31
CA SER A 601 -30.60 -14.13 -16.04
C SER A 601 -30.79 -14.90 -17.36
N ALA A 602 -30.86 -16.23 -17.29
CA ALA A 602 -31.04 -17.12 -18.43
C ALA A 602 -32.37 -16.93 -19.18
N ASP A 603 -33.40 -16.37 -18.52
CA ASP A 603 -34.67 -16.01 -19.16
C ASP A 603 -34.62 -14.63 -19.86
N GLY A 604 -33.52 -13.87 -19.69
CA GLY A 604 -33.31 -12.55 -20.29
C GLY A 604 -34.22 -11.45 -19.74
N LYS A 605 -34.94 -11.70 -18.64
CA LYS A 605 -35.89 -10.77 -18.01
C LYS A 605 -35.29 -9.97 -16.86
N ARG A 606 -34.14 -10.38 -16.34
CA ARG A 606 -33.45 -9.69 -15.25
C ARG A 606 -31.99 -9.47 -15.62
N LEU A 607 -31.47 -8.32 -15.20
CA LEU A 607 -30.05 -7.99 -15.31
C LEU A 607 -29.53 -7.64 -13.91
N PHE A 608 -28.59 -8.44 -13.43
CA PHE A 608 -27.89 -8.23 -12.17
C PHE A 608 -26.62 -7.43 -12.40
N PHE A 609 -26.21 -6.63 -11.42
CA PHE A 609 -24.93 -5.93 -11.44
C PHE A 609 -24.49 -5.53 -10.04
N GLU A 610 -23.20 -5.34 -9.86
CA GLU A 610 -22.62 -4.84 -8.61
C GLU A 610 -22.70 -3.32 -8.57
N SER A 611 -23.25 -2.77 -7.50
CA SER A 611 -23.34 -1.33 -7.23
C SER A 611 -22.73 -1.06 -5.85
N ARG A 612 -22.16 0.14 -5.67
CA ARG A 612 -21.82 0.66 -4.33
C ARG A 612 -23.03 1.44 -3.85
N GLY A 613 -23.35 1.37 -2.57
CA GLY A 613 -24.54 2.02 -2.02
C GLY A 613 -24.52 3.55 -2.14
N ASP A 614 -25.36 4.22 -1.36
CA ASP A 614 -25.49 5.69 -1.39
C ASP A 614 -24.25 6.42 -0.88
N THR A 615 -23.41 5.76 -0.09
CA THR A 615 -22.16 6.33 0.42
C THR A 615 -20.93 5.53 -0.01
N PRO A 616 -19.74 6.17 -0.11
CA PRO A 616 -18.49 5.46 -0.41
C PRO A 616 -18.12 4.36 0.61
N ASP A 617 -18.73 4.39 1.80
CA ASP A 617 -18.53 3.43 2.88
C ASP A 617 -19.55 2.26 2.83
N ASP A 618 -20.53 2.29 1.91
CA ASP A 618 -21.52 1.23 1.79
C ASP A 618 -20.89 -0.01 1.15
N ASP A 619 -21.14 -1.18 1.75
CA ASP A 619 -20.70 -2.46 1.21
C ASP A 619 -21.23 -2.69 -0.22
N PRO A 620 -20.43 -3.33 -1.09
CA PRO A 620 -20.87 -3.66 -2.43
C PRO A 620 -22.14 -4.52 -2.36
N MET A 621 -23.12 -4.17 -3.18
CA MET A 621 -24.41 -4.84 -3.23
C MET A 621 -24.74 -5.29 -4.65
N ILE A 622 -25.43 -6.41 -4.78
CA ILE A 622 -26.00 -6.80 -6.07
C ILE A 622 -27.32 -6.06 -6.25
N GLN A 623 -27.42 -5.29 -7.32
CA GLN A 623 -28.68 -4.75 -7.81
C GLN A 623 -29.23 -5.60 -8.93
N VAL A 624 -30.56 -5.60 -9.07
CA VAL A 624 -31.28 -6.24 -10.15
C VAL A 624 -32.29 -5.26 -10.75
N VAL A 625 -32.38 -5.29 -12.08
CA VAL A 625 -33.45 -4.61 -12.84
C VAL A 625 -34.27 -5.63 -13.61
N ASP A 626 -35.57 -5.39 -13.69
CA ASP A 626 -36.43 -6.07 -14.65
C ASP A 626 -36.24 -5.47 -16.04
N VAL A 627 -36.25 -6.32 -17.06
CA VAL A 627 -36.06 -5.94 -18.46
C VAL A 627 -37.28 -6.36 -19.26
N SER A 628 -37.97 -5.38 -19.83
CA SER A 628 -39.02 -5.60 -20.83
C SER A 628 -38.51 -5.20 -22.21
N ARG A 629 -38.95 -5.93 -23.24
CA ARG A 629 -38.55 -5.69 -24.65
C ARG A 629 -39.74 -5.31 -25.51
N GLU A 630 -40.96 -5.46 -24.99
CA GLU A 630 -42.21 -5.17 -25.68
C GLU A 630 -43.06 -4.17 -24.88
N PRO A 631 -43.67 -3.17 -25.55
CA PRO A 631 -43.54 -2.83 -26.98
C PRO A 631 -42.22 -2.13 -27.33
N ALA A 632 -41.38 -1.83 -26.33
CA ALA A 632 -40.06 -1.24 -26.48
C ALA A 632 -39.14 -1.73 -25.36
N ILE A 633 -37.82 -1.63 -25.57
CA ILE A 633 -36.82 -1.94 -24.55
C ILE A 633 -36.97 -0.97 -23.38
N GLN A 634 -37.19 -1.51 -22.19
CA GLN A 634 -37.34 -0.78 -20.94
C GLN A 634 -36.61 -1.53 -19.82
N PHE A 635 -35.92 -0.75 -18.99
CA PHE A 635 -35.27 -1.22 -17.77
C PHE A 635 -36.06 -0.66 -16.57
N GLY A 636 -36.41 -1.53 -15.64
CA GLY A 636 -37.04 -1.17 -14.38
C GLY A 636 -36.11 -0.37 -13.48
N LEU A 637 -36.62 0.07 -12.33
CA LEU A 637 -35.79 0.69 -11.30
C LEU A 637 -34.88 -0.36 -10.65
N PRO A 638 -33.58 -0.08 -10.46
CA PRO A 638 -32.71 -0.99 -9.73
C PRO A 638 -33.18 -1.24 -8.30
N THR A 639 -33.19 -2.50 -7.90
CA THR A 639 -33.52 -2.94 -6.53
C THR A 639 -32.44 -3.87 -6.00
N ARG A 640 -32.26 -3.94 -4.67
CA ARG A 640 -31.28 -4.85 -4.05
C ARG A 640 -31.72 -6.30 -4.26
N ALA A 641 -30.86 -7.10 -4.89
CA ALA A 641 -30.98 -8.55 -4.90
C ALA A 641 -30.34 -9.13 -3.64
N PHE A 642 -30.89 -10.22 -3.11
CA PHE A 642 -30.35 -10.92 -1.93
C PHE A 642 -30.05 -9.99 -0.73
N PRO A 643 -31.05 -9.23 -0.23
CA PRO A 643 -30.82 -8.18 0.78
C PRO A 643 -30.32 -8.69 2.13
N ASP A 644 -30.56 -9.97 2.44
CA ASP A 644 -30.22 -10.61 3.70
C ASP A 644 -28.86 -11.36 3.66
N ILE A 645 -28.09 -11.20 2.58
CA ILE A 645 -26.80 -11.88 2.38
C ILE A 645 -25.69 -10.83 2.33
N ASP A 646 -24.68 -11.01 3.18
CA ASP A 646 -23.43 -10.26 3.10
C ASP A 646 -22.62 -10.78 1.91
N LEU A 647 -22.29 -9.87 1.00
CA LEU A 647 -21.65 -10.20 -0.26
C LEU A 647 -20.15 -10.33 -0.09
N GLY A 648 -19.64 -11.52 -0.40
CA GLY A 648 -18.22 -11.72 -0.59
C GLY A 648 -17.69 -11.01 -1.83
N ARG A 649 -16.37 -10.93 -1.93
CA ARG A 649 -15.66 -10.34 -3.07
C ARG A 649 -16.04 -10.99 -4.41
N GLU A 650 -16.20 -12.30 -4.40
CA GLU A 650 -16.57 -13.06 -5.58
C GLU A 650 -18.05 -13.42 -5.51
N TRP A 651 -18.75 -13.23 -6.63
CA TRP A 651 -20.16 -13.59 -6.72
C TRP A 651 -20.54 -14.04 -8.12
N PHE A 652 -21.54 -14.92 -8.17
CA PHE A 652 -22.21 -15.36 -9.39
C PHE A 652 -23.66 -15.68 -9.09
N VAL A 653 -24.60 -15.13 -9.85
CA VAL A 653 -26.03 -15.45 -9.70
C VAL A 653 -26.35 -16.68 -10.55
N ALA A 654 -27.04 -17.67 -10.01
CA ALA A 654 -27.43 -18.86 -10.77
C ALA A 654 -28.25 -18.48 -12.02
N PRO A 655 -28.22 -19.28 -13.10
CA PRO A 655 -28.85 -18.93 -14.38
C PRO A 655 -30.33 -18.51 -14.26
N ASP A 656 -31.11 -19.15 -13.39
CA ASP A 656 -32.52 -18.82 -13.17
C ASP A 656 -32.75 -17.68 -12.16
N GLY A 657 -31.69 -17.05 -11.66
CA GLY A 657 -31.74 -15.96 -10.69
C GLY A 657 -32.18 -16.40 -9.29
N SER A 658 -32.21 -17.71 -9.00
CA SER A 658 -32.75 -18.27 -7.75
C SER A 658 -31.70 -18.58 -6.67
N ALA A 659 -30.43 -18.31 -6.97
CA ALA A 659 -29.35 -18.68 -6.08
C ALA A 659 -28.15 -17.75 -6.30
N LEU A 660 -27.38 -17.56 -5.23
CA LEU A 660 -26.15 -16.79 -5.23
C LEU A 660 -25.00 -17.69 -4.83
N ILE A 661 -23.95 -17.73 -5.63
CA ILE A 661 -22.65 -18.27 -5.23
C ILE A 661 -21.83 -17.07 -4.76
N THR A 662 -21.33 -17.09 -3.54
CA THR A 662 -20.41 -16.06 -3.05
C THR A 662 -19.43 -16.63 -2.03
N THR A 663 -18.30 -15.95 -1.83
CA THR A 663 -17.33 -16.33 -0.78
C THR A 663 -17.82 -15.85 0.57
N LEU A 664 -17.97 -16.76 1.53
CA LEU A 664 -18.21 -16.39 2.94
C LEU A 664 -16.90 -16.38 3.71
N GLU A 665 -16.69 -15.31 4.48
CA GLU A 665 -15.72 -15.30 5.57
C GLU A 665 -16.20 -16.29 6.64
N LEU A 666 -15.37 -17.28 6.97
CA LEU A 666 -15.66 -18.20 8.06
C LEU A 666 -15.21 -17.56 9.38
N ASP A 667 -16.10 -17.53 10.37
CA ASP A 667 -15.96 -16.84 11.66
C ASP A 667 -14.60 -17.02 12.42
N ASP A 668 -14.20 -15.92 13.06
CA ASP A 668 -13.50 -15.77 14.36
C ASP A 668 -12.10 -16.36 14.60
N ASP A 669 -11.24 -16.50 13.58
CA ASP A 669 -9.80 -16.37 13.84
C ASP A 669 -9.38 -14.92 13.58
N ASP A 670 -8.78 -14.27 14.58
CA ASP A 670 -8.24 -12.88 14.58
C ASP A 670 -7.23 -12.62 13.42
N GLN A 671 -6.92 -13.65 12.62
CA GLN A 671 -6.08 -13.60 11.43
C GLN A 671 -6.81 -13.21 10.14
N SER A 672 -8.14 -13.34 10.06
CA SER A 672 -8.92 -12.96 8.87
C SER A 672 -9.15 -11.45 8.77
N ARG A 673 -9.15 -10.75 9.91
CA ARG A 673 -9.26 -9.29 9.96
C ARG A 673 -8.00 -8.66 9.40
N VAL A 674 -8.20 -7.95 8.30
CA VAL A 674 -7.16 -7.08 7.75
C VAL A 674 -6.79 -6.03 8.80
N SER A 675 -5.53 -6.04 9.22
CA SER A 675 -4.99 -5.11 10.21
C SER A 675 -3.71 -4.49 9.71
N ILE A 676 -3.39 -3.31 10.23
CA ILE A 676 -2.15 -2.62 9.93
C ILE A 676 -1.21 -2.80 11.12
N SER A 677 -0.12 -3.54 10.91
CA SER A 677 0.89 -3.77 11.93
C SER A 677 2.02 -2.76 11.82
N LEU A 678 2.51 -2.31 12.97
CA LEU A 678 3.70 -1.48 13.11
C LEU A 678 4.78 -2.23 13.89
N VAL A 679 5.99 -2.27 13.37
CA VAL A 679 7.15 -2.88 14.03
C VAL A 679 8.31 -1.90 14.08
N GLN A 680 8.83 -1.67 15.27
CA GLN A 680 10.03 -0.88 15.50
C GLN A 680 11.24 -1.78 15.73
N ASN A 681 12.42 -1.32 15.30
CA ASN A 681 13.69 -2.03 15.46
C ASN A 681 13.74 -3.43 14.81
N TRP A 682 12.91 -3.71 13.80
CA TRP A 682 12.76 -5.03 13.18
C TRP A 682 14.09 -5.64 12.71
N TYR A 683 15.02 -4.82 12.20
CA TYR A 683 16.31 -5.28 11.67
C TYR A 683 17.22 -5.91 12.75
N ARG A 684 17.02 -5.57 14.03
CA ARG A 684 17.79 -6.16 15.14
C ARG A 684 17.55 -7.65 15.34
N ALA A 685 16.43 -8.18 14.86
CA ALA A 685 16.16 -9.61 14.90
C ALA A 685 17.17 -10.41 14.05
N PHE A 686 17.86 -9.75 13.12
CA PHE A 686 18.73 -10.38 12.13
C PHE A 686 20.22 -10.00 12.28
N ASP A 687 20.56 -8.95 13.04
CA ASP A 687 21.95 -8.58 13.38
C ASP A 687 22.76 -9.67 14.11
N LYS A 688 22.09 -10.73 14.62
CA LYS A 688 22.71 -11.86 15.33
C LYS A 688 22.94 -13.11 14.44
N GLN A 689 22.58 -13.06 13.16
CA GLN A 689 22.84 -14.12 12.15
C GLN A 689 23.99 -13.70 11.24
#